data_AF-A0A2D0KIP6-F1
#
_entry.id   AF-A0A2D0KIP6-F1
#
_cell.length_a   1.000
_cell.length_b   1.000
_cell.length_c   1.000
_cell.angle_alpha   90.00
_cell.angle_beta   90.00
_cell.angle_gamma   90.00
#
_symmetry.space_group_name_H-M   'P 1'
#
loop_
_entity.id
_entity.type
_entity.pdbx_description
1 polymer ?
#
loop_
_entity_poly.entity_id
_entity_poly.type
_entity_poly.pdbx_seq_one_letter_code
_entity_poly.pdbx_strand_id
1 'polypeptide(L)'
;MENDKTSILLIDSAKKNQLSKLNDVSQQNNLHNHTAKIANILSQIPFPWTTQVSLDLISASYLDAFEQGYSELRTHIYERFGICPIEAHAYSLPENEYITDIHTSLSTFHDKALAPYVLASVGHDFGRQRFPGSCSETIGVGLLCHNGSIPGMTPLGWGNIEFLVKECDYSTYDEQGALTTTKGTSAAVVYLASLAGKLHSWLKRNQMVYDRHALHAAMICMSQAFQGRYLFDDVSEQKCMPQTWSIPLKRSKEAEILLTLTPNTSVRNNQIALVVSYQASIARQTRLTTVINGQEIVGQRGTLLIPAHLLEKSPLNITVCVVGRLDHVTVACQNTLVIKCISSQLLVAPDDEIIVGISASHDASACVMINGKIRYGIQLERLTRVKHDGSQSLNTTLAVDYCLNAAGLMREDVSCFAYNIQSMTPEYIGLNQPVCSTDFSLFDPFSPEAVVVSHHLCHAFAAWSGSKFSRGNVVVADGSGGSVVGQNDLLISGQEFSEYLNAGLKEYKPELHVVSHYTFCENGYTLLAREYSPSFNIRTGSRSLGEAYASVSQLVFNSWHASGKLMGLAPYGIPKFAEEIAIESPQGISFGYTWKQKFSKKTLNVMDYADLAASVQLVLEKGIFSRLEHYHITNNEPLVMTGGVALNSVVNYKVRQNFQLRDFYLFPAQHDAGISIGAANAAYYKRHNRILSDAFNHDYLGKVYRYEDIARALNLFADRVIVKPIDTVTLAERLHAGQIIGYYSCTKGSEFGPRALGARSILASPCSMDTWKFINRWVKFREDFRPFAPMVATEHLSRYFEGEGDYKYMLEVLPVRPEYREQLAAIAHVDGSARVQTVSVNDNEEIHALLSAFGKLSGFPVLLNTSFNVRGKPIVERAEQAIEMLLSTHIDAVVFGDYIVELFAPSFTPEVVPGLLCLSPGCSLKSSLEKNQLRHIISHEYQGNNQIITASLYQALLLLVKQMSLADTQAVYDELSPELRKAVMHYVRLKFLNIARDFTEEFECDDLHH
;
A
#
# COMPACT_ATOMS: atom_id res chain seq x y z
N MET A 1 26.02 10.26 -40.64
CA MET A 1 25.64 9.92 -39.25
C MET A 1 26.90 9.56 -38.46
N GLU A 2 27.79 10.52 -38.29
CA GLU A 2 28.89 10.48 -37.32
C GLU A 2 28.82 11.84 -36.61
N ASN A 3 28.03 11.93 -35.56
CA ASN A 3 28.05 13.09 -34.67
C ASN A 3 28.46 12.56 -33.30
N ASP A 4 29.72 12.81 -32.93
CA ASP A 4 30.34 12.45 -31.65
C ASP A 4 29.85 13.32 -30.46
N LYS A 5 28.71 13.99 -30.66
CA LYS A 5 28.11 14.91 -29.71
C LYS A 5 27.13 14.16 -28.80
N THR A 6 27.10 14.55 -27.53
CA THR A 6 26.11 14.06 -26.55
C THR A 6 25.03 15.12 -26.39
N SER A 7 23.77 14.72 -26.62
CA SER A 7 22.60 15.59 -26.43
C SER A 7 22.16 15.60 -24.95
N ILE A 8 21.85 16.77 -24.42
CA ILE A 8 21.26 16.96 -23.09
C ILE A 8 19.90 17.63 -23.27
N LEU A 9 18.86 17.06 -22.68
CA LEU A 9 17.56 17.71 -22.56
C LEU A 9 17.51 18.49 -21.24
N LEU A 10 17.32 19.80 -21.32
CA LEU A 10 17.12 20.69 -20.19
C LEU A 10 15.64 21.03 -20.05
N ILE A 11 15.08 20.77 -18.87
CA ILE A 11 13.69 21.11 -18.54
C ILE A 11 13.70 22.14 -17.42
N ASP A 12 13.10 23.30 -17.68
CA ASP A 12 13.10 24.43 -16.74
C ASP A 12 11.74 25.14 -16.62
N SER A 13 11.70 26.21 -15.83
CA SER A 13 10.47 26.97 -15.52
C SER A 13 10.11 28.05 -16.53
N ALA A 14 10.60 27.99 -17.77
CA ALA A 14 10.23 28.98 -18.78
C ALA A 14 8.70 29.01 -19.02
N LYS A 15 8.11 30.20 -19.18
CA LYS A 15 6.64 30.37 -19.31
C LYS A 15 6.06 29.91 -20.66
N LYS A 16 6.89 29.68 -21.68
CA LYS A 16 6.54 29.09 -22.99
C LYS A 16 7.82 28.95 -23.83
N ASN A 17 8.24 27.72 -24.11
CA ASN A 17 9.24 27.44 -25.14
C ASN A 17 8.47 26.89 -26.34
N GLN A 18 8.02 27.76 -27.26
CA GLN A 18 7.29 27.29 -28.44
C GLN A 18 8.11 26.19 -29.13
N LEU A 19 7.54 24.98 -29.25
CA LEU A 19 8.12 23.80 -29.92
C LEU A 19 8.70 24.07 -31.32
N SER A 20 8.39 25.23 -31.92
CA SER A 20 8.99 25.70 -33.17
C SER A 20 10.45 26.16 -33.04
N LYS A 21 10.99 26.44 -31.83
CA LYS A 21 12.35 26.96 -31.61
C LYS A 21 13.22 26.07 -30.70
N LEU A 22 13.18 24.77 -30.92
CA LEU A 22 14.28 23.91 -30.49
C LEU A 22 15.55 24.37 -31.23
N ASN A 23 16.37 25.18 -30.55
CA ASN A 23 17.57 25.76 -31.13
C ASN A 23 18.81 25.09 -30.52
N ASP A 24 19.76 24.73 -31.38
CA ASP A 24 21.15 24.57 -30.96
C ASP A 24 21.56 25.90 -30.28
N VAL A 25 22.04 25.83 -29.03
CA VAL A 25 22.36 27.00 -28.17
C VAL A 25 23.42 27.92 -28.78
N SER A 26 24.08 27.50 -29.87
CA SER A 26 24.83 28.38 -30.75
C SER A 26 24.01 29.54 -31.33
N GLN A 27 22.67 29.48 -31.32
CA GLN A 27 21.76 30.58 -31.68
C GLN A 27 21.00 31.12 -30.46
N GLN A 28 21.65 31.96 -29.66
CA GLN A 28 21.14 32.60 -28.43
C GLN A 28 19.88 33.48 -28.61
N ASN A 29 19.44 33.75 -29.84
CA ASN A 29 18.28 34.59 -30.09
C ASN A 29 16.98 33.83 -29.74
N ASN A 30 16.25 34.32 -28.72
CA ASN A 30 14.89 33.93 -28.27
C ASN A 30 14.75 32.93 -27.09
N LEU A 31 15.76 32.72 -26.25
CA LEU A 31 15.59 31.93 -25.01
C LEU A 31 15.04 32.79 -23.86
N HIS A 32 14.24 32.20 -22.96
CA HIS A 32 13.85 32.85 -21.71
C HIS A 32 15.09 33.07 -20.83
N ASN A 33 15.17 34.23 -20.15
CA ASN A 33 16.35 34.63 -19.36
C ASN A 33 16.88 33.54 -18.40
N HIS A 34 15.99 32.83 -17.68
CA HIS A 34 16.39 31.72 -16.81
C HIS A 34 17.09 30.59 -17.59
N THR A 35 16.53 30.18 -18.73
CA THR A 35 17.06 29.14 -19.62
C THR A 35 18.43 29.55 -20.19
N ALA A 36 18.57 30.80 -20.64
CA ALA A 36 19.84 31.31 -21.17
C ALA A 36 20.95 31.26 -20.12
N LYS A 37 20.66 31.71 -18.89
CA LYS A 37 21.61 31.71 -17.78
C LYS A 37 22.10 30.30 -17.43
N ILE A 38 21.19 29.34 -17.30
CA ILE A 38 21.59 27.97 -16.95
C ILE A 38 22.24 27.23 -18.13
N ALA A 39 21.76 27.41 -19.37
CA ALA A 39 22.35 26.79 -20.56
C ALA A 39 23.83 27.19 -20.75
N ASN A 40 24.18 28.44 -20.44
CA ASN A 40 25.56 28.93 -20.48
C ASN A 40 26.48 28.24 -19.45
N ILE A 41 25.96 27.78 -18.31
CA ILE A 41 26.75 27.01 -17.35
C ILE A 41 27.21 25.69 -17.98
N LEU A 42 26.37 25.05 -18.81
CA LEU A 42 26.72 23.78 -19.49
C LEU A 42 27.92 23.93 -20.41
N SER A 43 28.04 25.06 -21.10
CA SER A 43 29.07 25.32 -22.10
C SER A 43 30.39 25.81 -21.49
N GLN A 44 30.36 26.37 -20.27
CA GLN A 44 31.50 27.06 -19.67
C GLN A 44 32.35 26.23 -18.70
N ILE A 45 31.90 25.05 -18.26
CA ILE A 45 32.65 24.29 -17.25
C ILE A 45 33.97 23.76 -17.84
N PRO A 46 35.13 24.24 -17.39
CA PRO A 46 36.40 23.73 -17.86
C PRO A 46 36.61 22.33 -17.30
N PHE A 47 36.70 21.32 -18.16
CA PHE A 47 37.44 20.12 -17.81
C PHE A 47 38.93 20.46 -17.96
N PRO A 48 39.81 20.06 -17.05
CA PRO A 48 41.23 20.38 -17.14
C PRO A 48 41.99 19.73 -18.35
N TRP A 49 41.28 19.10 -19.31
CA TRP A 49 41.86 18.21 -20.32
C TRP A 49 41.40 18.57 -21.75
N THR A 50 42.33 18.48 -22.71
CA THR A 50 42.34 19.06 -24.07
C THR A 50 41.30 18.59 -25.09
N THR A 51 40.31 17.79 -24.69
CA THR A 51 39.24 17.38 -25.63
C THR A 51 38.09 18.38 -25.59
N GLN A 52 37.99 19.23 -26.61
CA GLN A 52 36.74 19.94 -26.92
C GLN A 52 35.64 18.89 -27.21
N VAL A 53 34.86 18.54 -26.19
CA VAL A 53 33.63 17.77 -26.35
C VAL A 53 32.51 18.76 -26.58
N SER A 54 31.95 18.79 -27.79
CA SER A 54 30.75 19.57 -28.09
C SER A 54 29.53 18.80 -27.57
N LEU A 55 28.76 19.44 -26.68
CA LEU A 55 27.46 18.97 -26.21
C LEU A 55 26.37 19.68 -27.02
N ASP A 56 25.31 18.95 -27.38
CA ASP A 56 24.10 19.55 -27.95
C ASP A 56 23.10 19.74 -26.81
N LEU A 57 22.53 20.94 -26.68
CA LEU A 57 21.52 21.23 -25.66
C LEU A 57 20.16 21.43 -26.31
N ILE A 58 19.18 20.71 -25.79
CA ILE A 58 17.78 20.77 -26.17
C ILE A 58 17.01 21.31 -24.97
N SER A 59 16.17 22.31 -25.13
CA SER A 59 15.43 22.92 -24.01
C SER A 59 13.92 22.75 -24.17
N ALA A 60 13.24 22.42 -23.08
CA ALA A 60 11.78 22.39 -22.97
C ALA A 60 11.34 23.03 -21.63
N SER A 61 10.09 23.46 -21.52
CA SER A 61 9.56 23.95 -20.24
C SER A 61 8.66 22.92 -19.56
N TYR A 62 8.52 23.01 -18.24
CA TYR A 62 7.52 22.21 -17.51
C TYR A 62 6.09 22.52 -17.96
N LEU A 63 5.79 23.75 -18.36
CA LEU A 63 4.45 24.09 -18.84
C LEU A 63 4.10 23.28 -20.08
N ASP A 64 5.05 23.15 -21.02
CA ASP A 64 4.87 22.34 -22.23
C ASP A 64 4.66 20.85 -21.86
N ALA A 65 5.42 20.35 -20.88
CA ALA A 65 5.29 18.99 -20.37
C ALA A 65 3.91 18.71 -19.72
N PHE A 66 3.33 19.70 -19.03
CA PHE A 66 2.01 19.57 -18.42
C PHE A 66 0.87 19.74 -19.42
N GLU A 67 0.98 20.66 -20.38
CA GLU A 67 -0.08 20.92 -21.36
C GLU A 67 -0.23 19.77 -22.38
N GLN A 68 0.88 19.15 -22.81
CA GLN A 68 0.89 18.12 -23.85
C GLN A 68 1.06 16.70 -23.30
N GLY A 69 1.38 16.56 -22.01
CA GLY A 69 1.78 15.28 -21.45
C GLY A 69 3.27 14.98 -21.70
N TYR A 70 3.97 14.59 -20.64
CA TYR A 70 5.42 14.44 -20.66
C TYR A 70 5.92 13.28 -21.53
N SER A 71 5.17 12.17 -21.62
CA SER A 71 5.49 11.06 -22.52
C SER A 71 5.45 11.47 -24.00
N GLU A 72 4.46 12.30 -24.37
CA GLU A 72 4.31 12.81 -25.74
C GLU A 72 5.43 13.79 -26.07
N LEU A 73 5.78 14.68 -25.13
CA LEU A 73 6.92 15.59 -25.26
C LEU A 73 8.23 14.82 -25.51
N ARG A 74 8.52 13.77 -24.74
CA ARG A 74 9.74 12.96 -24.92
C ARG A 74 9.75 12.23 -26.25
N THR A 75 8.60 11.72 -26.68
CA THR A 75 8.46 11.07 -27.99
C THR A 75 8.76 12.06 -29.11
N HIS A 76 8.21 13.28 -29.04
CA HIS A 76 8.47 14.33 -30.02
C HIS A 76 9.95 14.74 -30.07
N ILE A 77 10.60 14.87 -28.92
CA ILE A 77 12.05 15.16 -28.84
C ILE A 77 12.85 14.04 -29.49
N TYR A 78 12.51 12.78 -29.19
CA TYR A 78 13.18 11.62 -29.77
C TYR A 78 13.04 11.57 -31.29
N GLU A 79 11.83 11.78 -31.81
CA GLU A 79 11.58 11.78 -33.26
C GLU A 79 12.35 12.89 -34.00
N ARG A 80 12.57 14.03 -33.36
CA ARG A 80 13.20 15.20 -33.99
C ARG A 80 14.71 15.30 -33.79
N PHE A 81 15.23 14.91 -32.63
CA PHE A 81 16.66 15.05 -32.27
C PHE A 81 17.36 13.72 -32.01
N GLY A 82 16.63 12.61 -31.99
CA GLY A 82 17.15 11.32 -31.58
C GLY A 82 17.34 11.21 -30.07
N ILE A 83 18.31 10.39 -29.68
CA ILE A 83 18.51 9.97 -28.29
C ILE A 83 19.10 11.11 -27.46
N CYS A 84 18.42 11.45 -26.37
CA CYS A 84 18.93 12.35 -25.33
C CYS A 84 19.34 11.51 -24.11
N PRO A 85 20.62 11.10 -23.96
CA PRO A 85 21.04 10.23 -22.88
C PRO A 85 21.02 10.88 -21.49
N ILE A 86 20.84 12.21 -21.40
CA ILE A 86 20.82 12.95 -20.14
C ILE A 86 19.64 13.93 -20.15
N GLU A 87 18.87 13.92 -19.07
CA GLU A 87 17.79 14.90 -18.84
C GLU A 87 18.08 15.66 -17.54
N ALA A 88 18.09 16.99 -17.60
CA ALA A 88 18.42 17.88 -16.50
C ALA A 88 17.21 18.75 -16.15
N HIS A 89 16.66 18.51 -14.96
CA HIS A 89 15.51 19.23 -14.42
C HIS A 89 15.99 20.37 -13.53
N ALA A 90 16.22 21.51 -14.18
CA ALA A 90 16.80 22.71 -13.59
C ALA A 90 15.68 23.68 -13.20
N TYR A 91 15.31 23.64 -11.93
CA TYR A 91 14.05 24.13 -11.35
C TYR A 91 12.98 23.04 -11.31
N SER A 92 12.19 23.06 -10.25
CA SER A 92 11.21 22.03 -9.94
C SER A 92 10.06 22.66 -9.17
N LEU A 93 8.84 22.18 -9.38
CA LEU A 93 7.64 22.65 -8.70
C LEU A 93 7.41 21.83 -7.41
N PRO A 94 6.61 22.34 -6.46
CA PRO A 94 6.08 21.52 -5.38
C PRO A 94 5.32 20.32 -5.96
N GLU A 95 5.45 19.18 -5.30
CA GLU A 95 4.71 17.96 -5.66
C GLU A 95 3.20 18.20 -5.54
N ASN A 96 2.44 17.81 -6.56
CA ASN A 96 0.99 18.02 -6.65
C ASN A 96 0.34 16.91 -7.50
N GLU A 97 -0.98 16.95 -7.67
CA GLU A 97 -1.73 15.88 -8.34
C GLU A 97 -1.42 15.73 -9.84
N TYR A 98 -1.08 16.82 -10.54
CA TYR A 98 -0.76 16.84 -11.98
C TYR A 98 0.60 16.23 -12.32
N ILE A 99 1.38 15.88 -11.30
CA ILE A 99 2.76 15.37 -11.42
C ILE A 99 2.80 13.84 -11.55
N THR A 100 1.69 13.16 -11.28
CA THR A 100 1.55 11.69 -11.35
C THR A 100 1.91 11.10 -12.72
N ASP A 101 1.52 11.77 -13.80
CA ASP A 101 1.80 11.32 -15.17
C ASP A 101 3.30 11.34 -15.49
N ILE A 102 4.02 12.34 -14.95
CA ILE A 102 5.46 12.46 -15.14
C ILE A 102 6.20 11.42 -14.31
N HIS A 103 5.79 11.16 -13.06
CA HIS A 103 6.32 10.03 -12.28
C HIS A 103 6.15 8.71 -13.02
N THR A 104 4.93 8.46 -13.50
CA THR A 104 4.60 7.25 -14.25
C THR A 104 5.52 7.14 -15.45
N SER A 105 5.59 8.19 -16.27
CA SER A 105 6.46 8.24 -17.45
C SER A 105 7.95 8.03 -17.13
N LEU A 106 8.46 8.55 -16.01
CA LEU A 106 9.85 8.31 -15.58
C LEU A 106 10.06 6.86 -15.10
N SER A 107 9.04 6.26 -14.50
CA SER A 107 9.06 4.90 -13.95
C SER A 107 8.63 3.79 -14.91
N THR A 108 8.02 4.09 -16.05
CA THR A 108 7.54 3.06 -17.00
C THR A 108 8.35 3.06 -18.29
N PHE A 109 9.22 4.06 -18.50
CA PHE A 109 10.08 4.14 -19.67
C PHE A 109 11.32 3.25 -19.48
N HIS A 110 11.07 1.95 -19.33
CA HIS A 110 12.09 0.90 -19.24
C HIS A 110 12.33 0.21 -20.58
N ASP A 111 11.35 0.27 -21.49
CA ASP A 111 11.42 -0.39 -22.77
C ASP A 111 12.04 0.51 -23.84
N LYS A 112 13.11 -0.03 -24.45
CA LYS A 112 14.06 0.54 -25.44
C LYS A 112 15.36 0.95 -24.77
N ALA A 113 16.48 0.56 -25.40
CA ALA A 113 17.88 0.65 -24.97
C ALA A 113 18.43 2.09 -24.70
N LEU A 114 17.59 3.03 -24.26
CA LEU A 114 17.71 4.48 -24.41
C LEU A 114 17.13 5.27 -23.21
N ALA A 115 16.93 4.65 -22.04
CA ALA A 115 16.49 5.36 -20.84
C ALA A 115 17.57 6.38 -20.39
N PRO A 116 17.22 7.66 -20.20
CA PRO A 116 18.19 8.71 -19.89
C PRO A 116 18.67 8.66 -18.43
N TYR A 117 19.80 9.31 -18.21
CA TYR A 117 20.32 9.68 -16.90
C TYR A 117 19.64 10.98 -16.44
N VAL A 118 18.67 10.89 -15.54
CA VAL A 118 17.83 12.03 -15.12
C VAL A 118 18.36 12.67 -13.84
N LEU A 119 18.79 13.92 -13.93
CA LEU A 119 19.25 14.74 -12.80
C LEU A 119 18.19 15.78 -12.45
N ALA A 120 17.90 15.98 -11.16
CA ALA A 120 16.87 16.91 -10.73
C ALA A 120 17.22 17.71 -9.48
N SER A 121 16.80 18.97 -9.45
CA SER A 121 16.98 19.86 -8.29
C SER A 121 15.99 19.49 -7.18
N VAL A 122 16.49 19.39 -5.95
CA VAL A 122 15.73 18.92 -4.78
C VAL A 122 15.31 20.00 -3.76
N GLY A 123 15.87 21.22 -3.71
CA GLY A 123 15.50 22.28 -2.72
C GLY A 123 14.31 23.16 -3.16
N HIS A 124 13.45 23.81 -2.34
CA HIS A 124 13.61 24.51 -1.02
C HIS A 124 12.37 24.46 -0.08
N ASP A 125 12.54 25.03 1.14
CA ASP A 125 11.62 25.41 2.24
C ASP A 125 10.71 24.33 2.85
N PHE A 126 10.70 24.29 4.19
CA PHE A 126 9.87 23.37 5.02
C PHE A 126 10.20 21.88 4.87
N GLY A 127 11.46 21.51 4.67
CA GLY A 127 11.88 20.10 4.64
C GLY A 127 11.31 19.30 3.46
N ARG A 128 11.00 19.96 2.34
CA ARG A 128 10.43 19.35 1.13
C ARG A 128 11.47 19.10 0.05
N GLN A 129 11.39 17.93 -0.58
CA GLN A 129 11.96 17.69 -1.90
C GLN A 129 11.02 18.20 -2.97
N ARG A 130 11.56 18.89 -3.98
CA ARG A 130 10.78 19.30 -5.16
C ARG A 130 10.72 18.20 -6.22
N PHE A 131 9.69 18.22 -7.05
CA PHE A 131 9.47 17.29 -8.15
C PHE A 131 10.25 17.67 -9.43
N PRO A 132 10.96 16.74 -10.13
CA PRO A 132 10.97 15.29 -9.97
C PRO A 132 12.06 14.75 -9.05
N GLY A 133 12.73 15.58 -8.26
CA GLY A 133 13.71 15.16 -7.27
C GLY A 133 13.16 14.22 -6.19
N SER A 134 11.84 14.07 -6.05
CA SER A 134 11.17 13.06 -5.20
C SER A 134 10.96 11.69 -5.87
N CYS A 135 11.16 11.59 -7.20
CA CYS A 135 10.99 10.34 -7.95
C CYS A 135 12.20 9.40 -7.76
N SER A 136 11.96 8.09 -7.56
CA SER A 136 13.03 7.11 -7.33
C SER A 136 13.96 6.92 -8.54
N GLU A 137 13.45 7.14 -9.75
CA GLU A 137 14.21 7.02 -10.99
C GLU A 137 15.10 8.24 -11.27
N THR A 138 14.93 9.34 -10.52
CA THR A 138 15.76 10.53 -10.67
C THR A 138 16.90 10.53 -9.67
N ILE A 139 17.95 11.25 -10.04
CA ILE A 139 19.12 11.46 -9.22
C ILE A 139 19.04 12.88 -8.70
N GLY A 140 18.79 13.00 -7.39
CA GLY A 140 18.64 14.29 -6.74
C GLY A 140 19.98 15.00 -6.56
N VAL A 141 20.03 16.26 -6.95
CA VAL A 141 21.21 17.13 -6.80
C VAL A 141 20.93 18.23 -5.79
N GLY A 142 21.55 18.10 -4.62
CA GLY A 142 21.46 19.05 -3.52
C GLY A 142 22.58 20.09 -3.55
N LEU A 143 22.34 21.21 -2.89
CA LEU A 143 23.39 22.19 -2.59
C LEU A 143 23.94 21.95 -1.19
N LEU A 144 25.25 22.04 -1.05
CA LEU A 144 25.92 22.19 0.24
C LEU A 144 26.22 23.67 0.47
N CYS A 145 25.42 24.31 1.32
CA CYS A 145 25.59 25.72 1.67
C CYS A 145 26.86 25.93 2.50
N HIS A 146 27.37 27.17 2.54
CA HIS A 146 28.59 27.50 3.29
C HIS A 146 28.51 27.19 4.80
N ASN A 147 27.30 27.16 5.37
CA ASN A 147 27.05 26.79 6.77
C ASN A 147 26.96 25.26 7.00
N GLY A 148 27.21 24.45 5.97
CA GLY A 148 27.11 22.99 6.02
C GLY A 148 25.68 22.44 5.89
N SER A 149 24.68 23.30 5.73
CA SER A 149 23.28 22.87 5.55
C SER A 149 23.01 22.39 4.12
N ILE A 150 22.05 21.48 3.98
CA ILE A 150 21.58 20.95 2.70
C ILE A 150 20.10 21.29 2.57
N PRO A 151 19.74 22.34 1.81
CA PRO A 151 18.34 22.75 1.63
C PRO A 151 17.49 21.64 0.98
N GLY A 152 16.26 21.46 1.46
CA GLY A 152 15.30 20.49 0.90
C GLY A 152 15.51 19.04 1.36
N MET A 153 16.22 18.79 2.45
CA MET A 153 16.21 17.48 3.10
C MET A 153 14.81 17.15 3.62
N THR A 154 14.32 15.93 3.36
CA THR A 154 13.06 15.44 3.91
C THR A 154 13.09 15.41 5.45
N PRO A 155 11.94 15.42 6.15
CA PRO A 155 11.89 15.45 7.62
C PRO A 155 12.66 14.32 8.29
N LEU A 156 12.81 13.19 7.58
CA LEU A 156 13.52 12.02 8.06
C LEU A 156 15.01 11.98 7.62
N GLY A 157 15.47 12.95 6.84
CA GLY A 157 16.90 13.15 6.50
C GLY A 157 17.44 12.35 5.30
N TRP A 158 16.59 11.55 4.64
CA TRP A 158 16.98 10.71 3.50
C TRP A 158 16.06 10.98 2.31
N GLY A 159 16.23 12.12 1.65
CA GLY A 159 15.61 12.38 0.34
C GLY A 159 16.45 11.79 -0.79
N ASN A 160 15.95 11.62 -2.03
CA ASN A 160 16.74 11.17 -3.21
C ASN A 160 17.96 12.04 -3.57
N ILE A 161 18.33 13.01 -2.72
CA ILE A 161 19.60 13.72 -2.80
C ILE A 161 20.73 12.70 -2.73
N GLU A 162 21.42 12.56 -3.85
CA GLU A 162 22.50 11.60 -4.05
C GLU A 162 23.81 12.34 -4.26
N PHE A 163 23.80 13.38 -5.08
CA PHE A 163 24.93 14.27 -5.29
C PHE A 163 24.74 15.61 -4.57
N LEU A 164 25.82 16.12 -4.01
CA LEU A 164 25.93 17.45 -3.45
C LEU A 164 26.93 18.27 -4.27
N VAL A 165 26.60 19.54 -4.49
CA VAL A 165 27.50 20.51 -5.09
C VAL A 165 27.69 21.65 -4.09
N LYS A 166 28.94 22.05 -3.84
CA LYS A 166 29.22 23.23 -3.00
C LYS A 166 28.55 24.46 -3.60
N GLU A 167 27.92 25.27 -2.77
CA GLU A 167 27.33 26.54 -3.21
C GLU A 167 28.44 27.49 -3.68
N CYS A 168 28.36 27.91 -4.94
CA CYS A 168 29.26 28.88 -5.55
C CYS A 168 28.52 29.71 -6.62
N ASP A 169 29.09 30.87 -6.96
CA ASP A 169 28.59 31.72 -8.04
C ASP A 169 29.12 31.20 -9.39
N TYR A 170 28.21 30.81 -10.27
CA TYR A 170 28.54 30.43 -11.65
C TYR A 170 28.44 31.65 -12.56
N SER A 171 29.56 32.04 -13.18
CA SER A 171 29.57 33.04 -14.24
C SER A 171 28.72 32.57 -15.42
N THR A 172 27.89 33.47 -15.94
CA THR A 172 26.97 33.18 -17.06
C THR A 172 26.66 34.46 -17.83
N TYR A 173 25.85 34.36 -18.89
CA TYR A 173 25.34 35.50 -19.64
C TYR A 173 23.81 35.47 -19.64
N ASP A 174 23.19 36.66 -19.55
CA ASP A 174 21.75 36.81 -19.74
C ASP A 174 21.36 36.76 -21.23
N GLU A 175 20.07 36.90 -21.52
CA GLU A 175 19.51 36.89 -22.88
C GLU A 175 20.02 38.05 -23.77
N GLN A 176 20.60 39.11 -23.18
CA GLN A 176 21.24 40.23 -23.89
C GLN A 176 22.76 40.02 -24.07
N GLY A 177 23.31 38.90 -23.59
CA GLY A 177 24.74 38.60 -23.66
C GLY A 177 25.58 39.35 -22.63
N ALA A 178 24.97 39.96 -21.60
CA ALA A 178 25.70 40.63 -20.54
C ALA A 178 26.17 39.62 -19.49
N LEU A 179 27.42 39.79 -19.01
CA LEU A 179 28.00 38.92 -17.98
C LEU A 179 27.23 39.08 -16.67
N THR A 180 26.79 37.96 -16.10
CA THR A 180 26.03 37.88 -14.85
C THR A 180 26.44 36.62 -14.08
N THR A 181 25.87 36.39 -12.90
CA THR A 181 26.10 35.18 -12.11
C THR A 181 24.78 34.47 -11.82
N THR A 182 24.84 33.16 -11.63
CA THR A 182 23.70 32.35 -11.17
C THR A 182 24.20 31.38 -10.10
N LYS A 183 23.37 31.16 -9.08
CA LYS A 183 23.60 30.23 -7.98
C LYS A 183 22.31 29.48 -7.66
N GLY A 184 22.36 28.51 -6.76
CA GLY A 184 21.17 27.74 -6.36
C GLY A 184 21.17 26.32 -6.93
N THR A 185 20.17 25.54 -6.53
CA THR A 185 20.06 24.11 -6.87
C THR A 185 19.89 23.87 -8.37
N SER A 186 19.24 24.79 -9.10
CA SER A 186 19.15 24.74 -10.56
C SER A 186 20.54 24.80 -11.21
N ALA A 187 21.41 25.69 -10.73
CA ALA A 187 22.78 25.81 -11.24
C ALA A 187 23.59 24.54 -10.95
N ALA A 188 23.43 23.96 -9.75
CA ALA A 188 24.10 22.71 -9.36
C ALA A 188 23.70 21.51 -10.24
N VAL A 189 22.40 21.35 -10.53
CA VAL A 189 21.90 20.28 -11.43
C VAL A 189 22.55 20.39 -12.80
N VAL A 190 22.52 21.60 -13.35
CA VAL A 190 23.05 21.88 -14.69
C VAL A 190 24.56 21.68 -14.72
N TYR A 191 25.26 22.09 -13.66
CA TYR A 191 26.68 21.82 -13.48
C TYR A 191 26.99 20.32 -13.56
N LEU A 192 26.28 19.49 -12.80
CA LEU A 192 26.45 18.04 -12.86
C LEU A 192 26.00 17.42 -14.17
N ALA A 193 24.99 17.98 -14.84
CA ALA A 193 24.56 17.52 -16.17
C ALA A 193 25.64 17.74 -17.23
N SER A 194 26.37 18.87 -17.18
CA SER A 194 27.54 19.11 -18.05
C SER A 194 28.64 18.07 -17.80
N LEU A 195 28.95 17.82 -16.52
CA LEU A 195 29.94 16.83 -16.10
C LEU A 195 29.57 15.43 -16.62
N ALA A 196 28.31 15.04 -16.40
CA ALA A 196 27.78 13.78 -16.88
C ALA A 196 27.82 13.68 -18.42
N GLY A 197 27.47 14.74 -19.16
CA GLY A 197 27.52 14.75 -20.63
C GLY A 197 28.91 14.60 -21.20
N LYS A 198 29.90 15.22 -20.57
CA LYS A 198 31.32 15.08 -20.95
C LYS A 198 31.84 13.69 -20.63
N LEU A 199 31.50 13.15 -19.46
CA LEU A 199 31.87 11.78 -19.06
C LEU A 199 31.23 10.73 -19.96
N HIS A 200 29.95 10.89 -20.30
CA HIS A 200 29.25 10.05 -21.27
C HIS A 200 29.96 10.06 -22.63
N SER A 201 30.31 11.25 -23.15
CA SER A 201 31.04 11.39 -24.40
C SER A 201 32.43 10.73 -24.35
N TRP A 202 33.13 10.87 -23.22
CA TRP A 202 34.44 10.26 -23.01
C TRP A 202 34.35 8.72 -23.02
N LEU A 203 33.38 8.15 -22.29
CA LEU A 203 33.16 6.70 -22.25
C LEU A 203 32.88 6.14 -23.65
N LYS A 204 32.02 6.84 -24.41
CA LYS A 204 31.67 6.48 -25.79
C LYS A 204 32.89 6.51 -26.73
N ARG A 205 33.68 7.60 -26.73
CA ARG A 205 34.86 7.75 -27.61
C ARG A 205 35.95 6.71 -27.34
N ASN A 206 36.09 6.30 -26.08
CA ASN A 206 37.07 5.30 -25.67
C ASN A 206 36.53 3.86 -25.74
N GLN A 207 35.35 3.65 -26.34
CA GLN A 207 34.72 2.33 -26.51
C GLN A 207 34.58 1.55 -25.17
N MET A 208 34.36 2.27 -24.07
CA MET A 208 34.10 1.68 -22.75
C MET A 208 32.66 1.20 -22.65
N VAL A 209 32.33 0.37 -21.65
CA VAL A 209 30.93 0.00 -21.39
C VAL A 209 30.17 1.23 -20.87
N TYR A 210 29.20 1.73 -21.61
CA TYR A 210 28.44 2.92 -21.22
C TYR A 210 26.93 2.69 -21.30
N ASP A 211 26.25 3.06 -20.23
CA ASP A 211 24.81 3.18 -20.08
C ASP A 211 24.54 4.16 -18.91
N ARG A 212 23.29 4.31 -18.49
CA ARG A 212 22.95 5.19 -17.36
C ARG A 212 23.60 4.79 -16.03
N HIS A 213 23.78 3.49 -15.77
CA HIS A 213 24.39 2.97 -14.54
C HIS A 213 25.90 3.12 -14.55
N ALA A 214 26.54 2.93 -15.70
CA ALA A 214 27.97 3.15 -15.90
C ALA A 214 28.30 4.63 -15.75
N LEU A 215 27.48 5.51 -16.32
CA LEU A 215 27.60 6.95 -16.10
C LEU A 215 27.42 7.30 -14.61
N HIS A 216 26.44 6.69 -13.92
CA HIS A 216 26.25 6.87 -12.49
C HIS A 216 27.48 6.46 -11.66
N ALA A 217 28.00 5.25 -11.90
CA ALA A 217 29.18 4.73 -11.22
C ALA A 217 30.40 5.62 -11.47
N ALA A 218 30.58 6.07 -12.71
CA ALA A 218 31.67 6.96 -13.08
C ALA A 218 31.57 8.32 -12.37
N MET A 219 30.37 8.90 -12.27
CA MET A 219 30.12 10.12 -11.48
C MET A 219 30.46 9.92 -10.00
N ILE A 220 30.05 8.80 -9.39
CA ILE A 220 30.38 8.47 -8.00
C ILE A 220 31.89 8.32 -7.81
N CYS A 221 32.58 7.66 -8.74
CA CYS A 221 34.03 7.47 -8.73
C CYS A 221 34.82 8.79 -8.88
N MET A 222 34.15 9.84 -9.34
CA MET A 222 34.67 11.20 -9.44
C MET A 222 34.20 12.09 -8.27
N SER A 223 33.61 11.53 -7.23
CA SER A 223 33.11 12.28 -6.07
C SER A 223 33.86 11.92 -4.80
N GLN A 224 33.57 12.63 -3.71
CA GLN A 224 33.96 12.18 -2.37
C GLN A 224 32.73 11.86 -1.53
N ALA A 225 32.84 10.87 -0.65
CA ALA A 225 31.77 10.54 0.28
C ALA A 225 31.60 11.67 1.32
N PHE A 226 30.37 12.12 1.53
CA PHE A 226 30.01 13.15 2.49
C PHE A 226 28.63 12.87 3.09
N GLN A 227 28.56 12.54 4.39
CA GLN A 227 27.31 12.29 5.12
C GLN A 227 26.31 11.38 4.38
N GLY A 228 26.78 10.26 3.82
CA GLY A 228 25.96 9.30 3.06
C GLY A 228 25.57 9.77 1.65
N ARG A 229 26.20 10.81 1.13
CA ARG A 229 26.02 11.38 -0.22
C ARG A 229 27.37 11.55 -0.91
N TYR A 230 27.33 12.01 -2.16
CA TYR A 230 28.50 12.18 -3.03
C TYR A 230 28.73 13.66 -3.33
N LEU A 231 29.79 14.24 -2.77
CA LEU A 231 30.10 15.67 -2.88
C LEU A 231 31.08 15.93 -4.03
N PHE A 232 30.78 16.94 -4.84
CA PHE A 232 31.69 17.54 -5.82
C PHE A 232 32.12 18.93 -5.34
N ASP A 233 33.43 19.14 -5.14
CA ASP A 233 33.96 20.37 -4.57
C ASP A 233 35.05 21.10 -5.35
N ASP A 234 35.80 20.43 -6.22
CA ASP A 234 36.57 21.08 -7.29
C ASP A 234 37.02 20.03 -8.33
N VAL A 235 36.48 20.08 -9.56
CA VAL A 235 36.81 19.10 -10.62
C VAL A 235 38.20 19.37 -11.23
N SER A 236 38.83 20.50 -10.90
CA SER A 236 40.14 20.87 -11.46
C SER A 236 41.29 19.95 -11.02
N GLU A 237 41.15 19.23 -9.91
CA GLU A 237 42.20 18.36 -9.35
C GLU A 237 42.18 16.90 -9.87
N GLN A 238 41.15 16.49 -10.62
CA GLN A 238 41.00 15.11 -11.05
C GLN A 238 41.82 14.80 -12.30
N LYS A 239 42.85 13.95 -12.12
CA LYS A 239 43.86 13.65 -13.13
C LYS A 239 43.65 12.32 -13.89
N CYS A 240 42.58 11.55 -13.65
CA CYS A 240 42.36 10.32 -14.39
C CYS A 240 40.87 10.01 -14.51
N MET A 241 40.42 9.68 -15.72
CA MET A 241 39.04 9.33 -16.02
C MET A 241 38.77 7.87 -15.65
N PRO A 242 37.61 7.57 -15.04
CA PRO A 242 37.28 6.20 -14.66
C PRO A 242 36.92 5.36 -15.88
N GLN A 243 37.47 4.15 -15.95
CA GLN A 243 36.94 3.09 -16.81
C GLN A 243 35.73 2.44 -16.14
N THR A 244 34.85 1.86 -16.94
CA THR A 244 33.61 1.23 -16.47
C THR A 244 33.48 -0.20 -16.98
N TRP A 245 32.90 -1.04 -16.13
CA TRP A 245 32.56 -2.43 -16.45
C TRP A 245 31.14 -2.68 -16.01
N SER A 246 30.38 -3.42 -16.81
CA SER A 246 29.04 -3.89 -16.43
C SER A 246 29.02 -5.40 -16.51
N ILE A 247 28.47 -6.03 -15.47
CA ILE A 247 28.46 -7.47 -15.31
C ILE A 247 27.02 -7.90 -15.16
N PRO A 248 26.46 -8.59 -16.16
CA PRO A 248 25.16 -9.21 -16.03
C PRO A 248 25.27 -10.35 -15.02
N LEU A 249 24.34 -10.39 -14.11
CA LEU A 249 24.13 -11.47 -13.16
C LEU A 249 22.77 -12.11 -13.44
N LYS A 250 22.62 -13.36 -13.01
CA LYS A 250 21.27 -13.90 -12.85
C LYS A 250 20.56 -13.09 -11.75
N ARG A 251 19.26 -12.85 -11.89
CA ARG A 251 18.44 -12.16 -10.89
C ARG A 251 18.64 -12.83 -9.52
N SER A 252 19.20 -12.07 -8.59
CA SER A 252 19.69 -12.56 -7.30
C SER A 252 19.17 -11.71 -6.16
N LYS A 253 19.13 -12.30 -4.96
CA LYS A 253 18.85 -11.59 -3.70
C LYS A 253 20.11 -11.35 -2.87
N GLU A 254 21.18 -12.08 -3.17
CA GLU A 254 22.52 -11.87 -2.59
C GLU A 254 23.60 -12.22 -3.62
N ALA A 255 24.73 -11.52 -3.58
CA ALA A 255 25.90 -11.85 -4.41
C ALA A 255 27.21 -11.41 -3.74
N GLU A 256 28.29 -12.15 -4.00
CA GLU A 256 29.65 -11.76 -3.63
C GLU A 256 30.45 -11.42 -4.89
N ILE A 257 30.96 -10.19 -4.94
CA ILE A 257 31.71 -9.67 -6.07
C ILE A 257 33.17 -9.49 -5.67
N LEU A 258 34.07 -10.22 -6.33
CA LEU A 258 35.51 -10.04 -6.22
C LEU A 258 35.97 -8.94 -7.18
N LEU A 259 36.64 -7.94 -6.63
CA LEU A 259 37.35 -6.91 -7.36
C LEU A 259 38.85 -7.12 -7.14
N THR A 260 39.59 -7.36 -8.22
CA THR A 260 41.06 -7.49 -8.19
C THR A 260 41.67 -6.25 -8.82
N LEU A 261 42.23 -5.38 -7.99
CA LEU A 261 42.94 -4.19 -8.44
C LEU A 261 44.34 -4.59 -8.92
N THR A 262 44.61 -4.32 -10.20
CA THR A 262 45.92 -4.64 -10.79
C THR A 262 46.97 -3.57 -10.46
N PRO A 263 48.26 -3.94 -10.32
CA PRO A 263 49.30 -2.98 -9.94
C PRO A 263 49.53 -1.98 -11.07
N ASN A 264 49.34 -0.68 -10.78
CA ASN A 264 49.75 0.39 -11.68
C ASN A 264 50.25 1.59 -10.88
N THR A 265 51.56 1.87 -10.98
CA THR A 265 52.23 2.95 -10.23
C THR A 265 52.02 4.33 -10.81
N SER A 266 51.33 4.45 -11.96
CA SER A 266 51.15 5.73 -12.68
C SER A 266 49.91 6.53 -12.28
N VAL A 267 48.90 5.90 -11.65
CA VAL A 267 47.64 6.56 -11.25
C VAL A 267 47.66 6.81 -9.74
N ARG A 268 47.76 8.09 -9.34
CA ARG A 268 47.54 8.51 -7.94
C ARG A 268 46.05 8.73 -7.71
N ASN A 269 45.55 8.40 -6.51
CA ASN A 269 44.14 8.53 -6.08
C ASN A 269 43.12 7.59 -6.77
N ASN A 270 43.41 6.29 -6.85
CA ASN A 270 42.46 5.28 -7.35
C ASN A 270 41.25 5.13 -6.44
N GLN A 271 40.04 5.39 -6.91
CA GLN A 271 38.79 5.06 -6.24
C GLN A 271 38.08 3.92 -6.97
N ILE A 272 37.17 3.24 -6.28
CA ILE A 272 36.27 2.27 -6.90
C ILE A 272 34.84 2.63 -6.52
N ALA A 273 33.97 2.79 -7.51
CA ALA A 273 32.54 2.96 -7.30
C ALA A 273 31.78 1.76 -7.86
N LEU A 274 30.74 1.35 -7.14
CA LEU A 274 29.82 0.29 -7.55
C LEU A 274 28.40 0.83 -7.56
N VAL A 275 27.65 0.41 -8.57
CA VAL A 275 26.21 0.65 -8.71
C VAL A 275 25.57 -0.70 -9.03
N VAL A 276 24.54 -1.07 -8.27
CA VAL A 276 23.76 -2.27 -8.53
C VAL A 276 22.41 -1.90 -9.10
N SER A 277 21.95 -2.66 -10.08
CA SER A 277 20.64 -2.46 -10.69
C SER A 277 19.84 -3.76 -10.74
N TYR A 278 18.53 -3.60 -10.84
CA TYR A 278 17.53 -4.64 -10.97
C TYR A 278 16.47 -4.17 -11.96
N GLN A 279 16.16 -4.97 -12.98
CA GLN A 279 15.16 -4.64 -14.01
C GLN A 279 15.41 -3.27 -14.66
N ALA A 280 16.67 -3.02 -15.02
CA ALA A 280 17.15 -1.77 -15.59
C ALA A 280 17.10 -0.54 -14.66
N SER A 281 16.65 -0.63 -13.40
CA SER A 281 16.67 0.47 -12.41
C SER A 281 17.74 0.28 -11.35
N ILE A 282 18.30 1.38 -10.83
CA ILE A 282 19.21 1.32 -9.68
C ILE A 282 18.48 0.66 -8.52
N ALA A 283 19.07 -0.40 -7.96
CA ALA A 283 18.48 -1.18 -6.90
C ALA A 283 18.66 -0.45 -5.55
N ARG A 284 17.92 0.65 -5.37
CA ARG A 284 18.03 1.55 -4.21
C ARG A 284 17.77 0.87 -2.86
N GLN A 285 17.13 -0.30 -2.87
CA GLN A 285 16.86 -1.09 -1.66
C GLN A 285 17.98 -2.07 -1.30
N THR A 286 19.04 -2.14 -2.10
CA THR A 286 20.15 -3.08 -1.96
C THR A 286 21.27 -2.47 -1.13
N ARG A 287 21.76 -3.23 -0.15
CA ARG A 287 22.89 -2.86 0.71
C ARG A 287 24.17 -3.50 0.16
N LEU A 288 25.25 -2.73 0.13
CA LEU A 288 26.57 -3.21 -0.24
C LEU A 288 27.49 -3.08 0.96
N THR A 289 28.33 -4.08 1.20
CA THR A 289 29.29 -4.06 2.31
C THR A 289 30.62 -4.66 1.86
N THR A 290 31.71 -4.10 2.35
CA THR A 290 33.05 -4.67 2.16
C THR A 290 33.92 -4.33 3.35
N VAL A 291 34.96 -5.14 3.59
CA VAL A 291 35.94 -4.89 4.65
C VAL A 291 37.32 -4.81 4.01
N ILE A 292 37.99 -3.67 4.21
CA ILE A 292 39.34 -3.43 3.68
C ILE A 292 40.22 -2.97 4.84
N ASN A 293 41.36 -3.62 5.05
CA ASN A 293 42.28 -3.33 6.15
C ASN A 293 41.61 -3.27 7.55
N GLY A 294 40.57 -4.08 7.78
CA GLY A 294 39.82 -4.12 9.04
C GLY A 294 38.74 -3.02 9.19
N GLN A 295 38.59 -2.15 8.19
CA GLN A 295 37.55 -1.13 8.16
C GLN A 295 36.35 -1.62 7.32
N GLU A 296 35.16 -1.64 7.93
CA GLU A 296 33.91 -1.89 7.22
C GLU A 296 33.49 -0.63 6.44
N ILE A 297 33.15 -0.81 5.17
CA ILE A 297 32.59 0.22 4.30
C ILE A 297 31.20 -0.25 3.90
N VAL A 298 30.20 0.59 4.18
CA VAL A 298 28.80 0.30 3.87
C VAL A 298 28.31 1.24 2.78
N GLY A 299 27.87 0.66 1.68
CA GLY A 299 27.16 1.34 0.60
C GLY A 299 25.67 1.41 0.90
N GLN A 300 25.03 2.48 0.43
CA GLN A 300 23.60 2.72 0.60
C GLN A 300 22.98 3.00 -0.77
N ARG A 301 21.65 2.80 -0.89
CA ARG A 301 20.91 3.11 -2.12
C ARG A 301 21.40 2.38 -3.37
N GLY A 302 21.89 1.15 -3.21
CA GLY A 302 22.44 0.40 -4.33
C GLY A 302 23.76 0.97 -4.84
N THR A 303 24.45 1.82 -4.08
CA THR A 303 25.74 2.41 -4.47
C THR A 303 26.78 2.27 -3.36
N LEU A 304 28.06 2.15 -3.75
CA LEU A 304 29.19 2.05 -2.83
C LEU A 304 30.39 2.79 -3.43
N LEU A 305 31.09 3.60 -2.61
CA LEU A 305 32.36 4.21 -2.96
C LEU A 305 33.45 3.71 -2.02
N ILE A 306 34.51 3.14 -2.60
CA ILE A 306 35.74 2.78 -1.90
C ILE A 306 36.77 3.89 -2.16
N PRO A 307 37.13 4.67 -1.12
CA PRO A 307 37.99 5.83 -1.27
C PRO A 307 39.46 5.45 -1.48
N ALA A 308 40.21 6.37 -2.08
CA ALA A 308 41.56 6.07 -2.57
C ALA A 308 42.59 5.72 -1.51
N HIS A 309 42.49 6.30 -0.31
CA HIS A 309 43.40 6.02 0.79
C HIS A 309 43.34 4.55 1.28
N LEU A 310 42.28 3.81 0.93
CA LEU A 310 42.16 2.38 1.25
C LEU A 310 42.75 1.47 0.15
N LEU A 311 43.12 2.03 -1.00
CA LEU A 311 43.52 1.31 -2.21
C LEU A 311 45.02 1.45 -2.53
N GLU A 312 45.82 1.91 -1.57
CA GLU A 312 47.24 2.25 -1.78
C GLU A 312 48.17 1.03 -2.00
N LYS A 313 47.78 -0.17 -1.54
CA LYS A 313 48.56 -1.40 -1.71
C LYS A 313 47.95 -2.22 -2.85
N SER A 314 48.65 -2.36 -3.98
CA SER A 314 48.25 -3.22 -5.11
C SER A 314 49.30 -4.32 -5.35
N PRO A 315 48.90 -5.55 -5.77
CA PRO A 315 47.53 -5.98 -6.08
C PRO A 315 46.67 -6.15 -4.82
N LEU A 316 45.38 -5.86 -4.94
CA LEU A 316 44.42 -5.95 -3.84
C LEU A 316 43.17 -6.69 -4.29
N ASN A 317 42.77 -7.69 -3.50
CA ASN A 317 41.51 -8.40 -3.68
C ASN A 317 40.48 -7.85 -2.69
N ILE A 318 39.35 -7.39 -3.20
CA ILE A 318 38.27 -6.79 -2.42
C ILE A 318 37.03 -7.62 -2.70
N THR A 319 36.41 -8.17 -1.65
CA THR A 319 35.14 -8.87 -1.77
C THR A 319 34.04 -7.92 -1.31
N VAL A 320 33.07 -7.66 -2.19
CA VAL A 320 31.88 -6.87 -1.89
C VAL A 320 30.70 -7.81 -1.75
N CYS A 321 30.10 -7.84 -0.56
CA CYS A 321 28.87 -8.56 -0.29
C CYS A 321 27.69 -7.64 -0.61
N VAL A 322 26.80 -8.11 -1.49
CA VAL A 322 25.61 -7.39 -1.92
C VAL A 322 24.39 -8.14 -1.42
N VAL A 323 23.50 -7.44 -0.69
CA VAL A 323 22.27 -8.00 -0.12
C VAL A 323 21.08 -7.15 -0.55
N GLY A 324 20.18 -7.75 -1.33
CA GLY A 324 19.05 -7.08 -1.98
C GLY A 324 18.86 -7.57 -3.41
N ARG A 325 17.84 -7.06 -4.10
CA ARG A 325 17.54 -7.48 -5.47
C ARG A 325 18.56 -6.88 -6.43
N LEU A 326 19.17 -7.72 -7.27
CA LEU A 326 20.08 -7.28 -8.32
C LEU A 326 20.10 -8.25 -9.50
N ASP A 327 20.37 -7.72 -10.68
CA ASP A 327 20.67 -8.50 -11.89
C ASP A 327 21.85 -7.95 -12.69
N HIS A 328 22.37 -6.78 -12.30
CA HIS A 328 23.58 -6.21 -12.86
C HIS A 328 24.39 -5.54 -11.76
N VAL A 329 25.72 -5.60 -11.93
CA VAL A 329 26.68 -4.83 -11.16
C VAL A 329 27.49 -4.01 -12.13
N THR A 330 27.49 -2.70 -11.94
CA THR A 330 28.30 -1.77 -12.70
C THR A 330 29.38 -1.20 -11.80
N VAL A 331 30.63 -1.22 -12.27
CA VAL A 331 31.80 -0.78 -11.52
C VAL A 331 32.53 0.29 -12.30
N ALA A 332 33.02 1.31 -11.61
CA ALA A 332 33.89 2.34 -12.18
C ALA A 332 35.18 2.45 -11.36
N CYS A 333 36.32 2.62 -12.04
CA CYS A 333 37.63 2.81 -11.40
C CYS A 333 38.60 3.55 -12.33
N GLN A 334 39.47 4.41 -11.77
CA GLN A 334 40.53 5.06 -12.55
C GLN A 334 41.67 4.11 -12.99
N ASN A 335 41.67 2.86 -12.52
CA ASN A 335 42.70 1.86 -12.84
C ASN A 335 42.05 0.55 -13.28
N THR A 336 42.83 -0.35 -13.87
CA THR A 336 42.33 -1.62 -14.40
C THR A 336 41.92 -2.57 -13.27
N LEU A 337 40.66 -3.01 -13.33
CA LEU A 337 40.07 -4.00 -12.45
C LEU A 337 39.81 -5.30 -13.21
N VAL A 338 40.03 -6.43 -12.53
CA VAL A 338 39.39 -7.70 -12.89
C VAL A 338 38.24 -7.92 -11.93
N ILE A 339 37.05 -8.17 -12.46
CA ILE A 339 35.84 -8.32 -11.65
C ILE A 339 35.26 -9.71 -11.89
N LYS A 340 34.86 -10.38 -10.80
CA LYS A 340 34.27 -11.71 -10.86
C LYS A 340 33.17 -11.85 -9.82
N CYS A 341 32.02 -12.39 -10.22
CA CYS A 341 31.04 -12.89 -9.26
C CYS A 341 31.55 -14.21 -8.67
N ILE A 342 31.77 -14.25 -7.35
CA ILE A 342 32.25 -15.45 -6.64
C ILE A 342 31.07 -16.39 -6.38
N SER A 343 29.97 -15.84 -5.90
CA SER A 343 28.74 -16.56 -5.58
C SER A 343 27.53 -15.64 -5.75
N SER A 344 26.39 -16.23 -6.08
CA SER A 344 25.11 -15.52 -6.16
C SER A 344 24.00 -16.42 -5.66
N GLN A 345 23.16 -15.90 -4.77
CA GLN A 345 21.92 -16.56 -4.38
C GLN A 345 20.79 -16.01 -5.24
N LEU A 346 20.24 -16.86 -6.11
CA LEU A 346 19.20 -16.49 -7.05
C LEU A 346 17.93 -16.03 -6.34
N LEU A 347 17.24 -15.07 -6.97
CA LEU A 347 15.90 -14.63 -6.55
C LEU A 347 14.88 -15.74 -6.83
N VAL A 348 15.02 -16.37 -8.00
CA VAL A 348 14.27 -17.54 -8.46
C VAL A 348 15.29 -18.58 -8.93
N ALA A 349 15.37 -19.71 -8.23
CA ALA A 349 16.15 -20.85 -8.67
C ALA A 349 15.52 -21.49 -9.93
N PRO A 350 16.30 -22.18 -10.79
CA PRO A 350 15.75 -22.83 -11.99
C PRO A 350 14.60 -23.79 -11.74
N ASP A 351 14.58 -24.41 -10.55
CA ASP A 351 13.54 -25.36 -10.13
C ASP A 351 12.48 -24.73 -9.21
N ASP A 352 12.54 -23.40 -8.97
CA ASP A 352 11.51 -22.72 -8.20
C ASP A 352 10.20 -22.68 -9.00
N GLU A 353 9.12 -23.13 -8.36
CA GLU A 353 7.79 -23.08 -8.93
C GLU A 353 7.05 -21.85 -8.39
N ILE A 354 6.60 -21.01 -9.32
CA ILE A 354 5.86 -19.79 -9.02
C ILE A 354 4.43 -19.96 -9.53
N ILE A 355 3.47 -19.99 -8.59
CA ILE A 355 2.04 -20.09 -8.91
C ILE A 355 1.36 -18.79 -8.51
N VAL A 356 0.64 -18.17 -9.45
CA VAL A 356 -0.18 -16.98 -9.16
C VAL A 356 -1.64 -17.41 -9.03
N GLY A 357 -2.23 -17.21 -7.86
CA GLY A 357 -3.64 -17.52 -7.63
C GLY A 357 -4.49 -16.26 -7.68
N ILE A 358 -5.63 -16.29 -8.37
CA ILE A 358 -6.39 -15.10 -8.72
C ILE A 358 -7.89 -15.35 -8.53
N SER A 359 -8.54 -14.40 -7.86
CA SER A 359 -9.99 -14.41 -7.60
C SER A 359 -10.67 -13.34 -8.44
N ALA A 360 -11.54 -13.78 -9.35
CA ALA A 360 -12.40 -12.92 -10.16
C ALA A 360 -13.84 -12.95 -9.61
N SER A 361 -14.04 -12.21 -8.52
CA SER A 361 -15.32 -12.04 -7.82
C SER A 361 -15.53 -10.58 -7.44
N HIS A 362 -16.61 -10.28 -6.73
CA HIS A 362 -16.84 -8.97 -6.11
C HIS A 362 -15.81 -8.60 -5.02
N ASP A 363 -15.00 -9.54 -4.53
CA ASP A 363 -13.85 -9.28 -3.65
C ASP A 363 -12.56 -9.73 -4.37
N ALA A 364 -12.28 -9.13 -5.54
CA ALA A 364 -11.17 -9.53 -6.37
C ALA A 364 -9.82 -9.43 -5.63
N SER A 365 -8.93 -10.36 -5.90
CA SER A 365 -7.63 -10.46 -5.23
C SER A 365 -6.66 -11.33 -6.02
N ALA A 366 -5.38 -11.21 -5.68
CA ALA A 366 -4.33 -12.07 -6.20
C ALA A 366 -3.38 -12.48 -5.07
N CYS A 367 -2.68 -13.60 -5.26
CA CYS A 367 -1.58 -14.04 -4.42
C CYS A 367 -0.47 -14.69 -5.25
N VAL A 368 0.74 -14.72 -4.70
CA VAL A 368 1.91 -15.39 -5.26
C VAL A 368 2.36 -16.48 -4.29
N MET A 369 2.40 -17.71 -4.80
CA MET A 369 3.00 -18.88 -4.15
C MET A 369 4.38 -19.14 -4.74
N ILE A 370 5.36 -19.41 -3.88
CA ILE A 370 6.71 -19.84 -4.28
C ILE A 370 7.02 -21.14 -3.53
N ASN A 371 7.24 -22.22 -4.28
CA ASN A 371 7.57 -23.56 -3.75
C ASN A 371 6.59 -24.03 -2.65
N GLY A 372 5.30 -23.96 -2.94
CA GLY A 372 4.24 -24.39 -2.01
C GLY A 372 3.97 -23.43 -0.84
N LYS A 373 4.60 -22.26 -0.77
CA LYS A 373 4.35 -21.26 0.29
C LYS A 373 3.76 -19.98 -0.29
N ILE A 374 2.64 -19.51 0.26
CA ILE A 374 2.08 -18.20 -0.07
C ILE A 374 3.02 -17.13 0.50
N ARG A 375 3.54 -16.26 -0.37
CA ARG A 375 4.50 -15.21 0.00
C ARG A 375 3.87 -13.84 0.04
N TYR A 376 3.04 -13.52 -0.95
CA TYR A 376 2.39 -12.23 -1.09
C TYR A 376 0.94 -12.38 -1.55
N GLY A 377 0.10 -11.42 -1.20
CA GLY A 377 -1.31 -11.42 -1.53
C GLY A 377 -1.95 -10.08 -1.21
N ILE A 378 -2.87 -9.63 -2.06
CA ILE A 378 -3.57 -8.36 -1.88
C ILE A 378 -4.99 -8.41 -2.42
N GLN A 379 -5.93 -7.73 -1.77
CA GLN A 379 -7.25 -7.48 -2.34
C GLN A 379 -7.23 -6.24 -3.22
N LEU A 380 -7.91 -6.31 -4.37
CA LEU A 380 -7.99 -5.21 -5.33
C LEU A 380 -8.54 -3.93 -4.69
N GLU A 381 -9.52 -4.05 -3.77
CA GLU A 381 -10.09 -2.92 -3.05
C GLU A 381 -9.04 -2.07 -2.31
N ARG A 382 -7.98 -2.69 -1.80
CA ARG A 382 -6.89 -1.99 -1.09
C ARG A 382 -6.16 -1.02 -2.02
N LEU A 383 -6.04 -1.41 -3.29
CA LEU A 383 -5.32 -0.68 -4.34
C LEU A 383 -6.20 0.35 -5.05
N THR A 384 -7.44 0.00 -5.39
CA THR A 384 -8.39 0.88 -6.12
C THR A 384 -9.15 1.83 -5.21
N ARG A 385 -9.16 1.57 -3.90
CA ARG A 385 -9.91 2.33 -2.87
C ARG A 385 -11.43 2.27 -3.03
N VAL A 386 -11.91 1.35 -3.88
CA VAL A 386 -13.32 0.98 -4.02
C VAL A 386 -13.55 -0.27 -3.18
N LYS A 387 -14.47 -0.20 -2.21
CA LYS A 387 -14.73 -1.33 -1.31
C LYS A 387 -15.51 -2.43 -2.04
N HIS A 388 -15.11 -3.69 -1.85
CA HIS A 388 -15.63 -4.84 -2.61
C HIS A 388 -15.46 -4.64 -4.13
N ASP A 389 -14.26 -4.22 -4.55
CA ASP A 389 -13.99 -4.04 -5.97
C ASP A 389 -13.75 -5.38 -6.66
N GLY A 390 -14.68 -5.73 -7.53
CA GLY A 390 -14.57 -6.82 -8.51
C GLY A 390 -14.80 -6.39 -9.95
N SER A 391 -15.07 -5.10 -10.16
CA SER A 391 -15.62 -4.57 -11.42
C SER A 391 -14.66 -4.70 -12.61
N GLN A 392 -13.36 -4.74 -12.32
CA GLN A 392 -12.29 -4.86 -13.32
C GLN A 392 -11.53 -6.18 -13.20
N SER A 393 -12.03 -7.15 -12.43
CA SER A 393 -11.27 -8.36 -12.06
C SER A 393 -10.74 -9.20 -13.24
N LEU A 394 -11.42 -9.13 -14.39
CA LEU A 394 -11.01 -9.78 -15.64
C LEU A 394 -10.13 -8.89 -16.54
N ASN A 395 -10.07 -7.58 -16.27
CA ASN A 395 -9.44 -6.54 -17.11
C ASN A 395 -8.30 -5.80 -16.41
N THR A 396 -7.86 -6.26 -15.24
CA THR A 396 -6.79 -5.62 -14.48
C THR A 396 -5.78 -6.63 -13.98
N THR A 397 -4.50 -6.30 -14.12
CA THR A 397 -3.39 -7.04 -13.52
C THR A 397 -2.92 -6.39 -12.22
N LEU A 398 -3.58 -5.33 -11.74
CA LEU A 398 -3.08 -4.48 -10.66
C LEU A 398 -2.72 -5.26 -9.38
N ALA A 399 -3.57 -6.21 -8.96
CA ALA A 399 -3.30 -7.04 -7.79
C ALA A 399 -2.18 -8.06 -8.04
N VAL A 400 -2.10 -8.62 -9.25
CA VAL A 400 -1.05 -9.58 -9.63
C VAL A 400 0.30 -8.90 -9.71
N ASP A 401 0.38 -7.78 -10.43
CA ASP A 401 1.58 -6.97 -10.58
C ASP A 401 2.07 -6.48 -9.22
N TYR A 402 1.15 -6.07 -8.34
CA TYR A 402 1.50 -5.74 -6.96
C TYR A 402 2.20 -6.92 -6.25
N CYS A 403 1.65 -8.13 -6.34
CA CYS A 403 2.23 -9.29 -5.67
C CYS A 403 3.57 -9.73 -6.29
N LEU A 404 3.68 -9.72 -7.62
CA LEU A 404 4.92 -10.02 -8.33
C LEU A 404 5.99 -8.98 -7.98
N ASN A 405 5.68 -7.68 -8.03
CA ASN A 405 6.60 -6.61 -7.64
C ASN A 405 7.01 -6.71 -6.16
N ALA A 406 6.06 -7.07 -5.28
CA ALA A 406 6.34 -7.30 -3.87
C ALA A 406 7.30 -8.48 -3.66
N ALA A 407 7.24 -9.51 -4.51
CA ALA A 407 8.19 -10.63 -4.57
C ALA A 407 9.49 -10.31 -5.34
N GLY A 408 9.47 -9.25 -6.16
CA GLY A 408 10.54 -8.90 -7.09
C GLY A 408 10.51 -9.72 -8.36
N LEU A 409 9.43 -10.43 -8.62
CA LEU A 409 9.26 -11.29 -9.78
C LEU A 409 8.74 -10.49 -10.97
N MET A 410 8.98 -11.01 -12.15
CA MET A 410 8.32 -10.60 -13.37
C MET A 410 7.22 -11.59 -13.74
N ARG A 411 6.40 -11.24 -14.72
CA ARG A 411 5.32 -12.13 -15.19
C ARG A 411 5.87 -13.37 -15.88
N GLU A 412 7.03 -13.26 -16.54
CA GLU A 412 7.70 -14.37 -17.23
C GLU A 412 8.23 -15.44 -16.25
N ASP A 413 8.26 -15.14 -14.95
CA ASP A 413 8.66 -16.09 -13.90
C ASP A 413 7.52 -17.01 -13.49
N VAL A 414 6.28 -16.65 -13.84
CA VAL A 414 5.09 -17.38 -13.44
C VAL A 414 5.05 -18.72 -14.17
N SER A 415 5.18 -19.81 -13.42
CA SER A 415 5.16 -21.17 -13.94
C SER A 415 3.74 -21.67 -14.21
N CYS A 416 2.77 -21.15 -13.47
CA CYS A 416 1.35 -21.48 -13.59
C CYS A 416 0.52 -20.34 -12.97
N PHE A 417 -0.65 -20.07 -13.54
CA PHE A 417 -1.63 -19.19 -12.90
C PHE A 417 -2.95 -19.91 -12.74
N ALA A 418 -3.60 -19.67 -11.61
CA ALA A 418 -4.80 -20.37 -11.20
C ALA A 418 -5.91 -19.36 -10.97
N TYR A 419 -7.06 -19.55 -11.61
CA TYR A 419 -8.19 -18.65 -11.48
C TYR A 419 -9.44 -19.35 -10.99
N ASN A 420 -10.22 -18.61 -10.23
CA ASN A 420 -11.64 -18.86 -10.04
C ASN A 420 -12.44 -17.73 -10.70
N ILE A 421 -13.40 -18.12 -11.55
CA ILE A 421 -14.43 -17.22 -12.06
C ILE A 421 -15.71 -17.59 -11.32
N GLN A 422 -16.31 -16.64 -10.60
CA GLN A 422 -17.52 -16.92 -9.80
C GLN A 422 -18.67 -17.43 -10.69
N SER A 423 -18.84 -16.88 -11.90
CA SER A 423 -19.77 -17.42 -12.91
C SER A 423 -19.01 -18.12 -14.03
N MET A 424 -18.91 -19.45 -13.95
CA MET A 424 -18.20 -20.28 -14.95
C MET A 424 -19.01 -20.51 -16.24
N THR A 425 -20.17 -19.88 -16.40
CA THR A 425 -21.06 -20.06 -17.56
C THR A 425 -21.53 -18.70 -18.10
N PRO A 426 -21.55 -18.47 -19.44
CA PRO A 426 -21.88 -17.17 -20.05
C PRO A 426 -23.28 -16.61 -19.74
N GLU A 427 -24.20 -17.47 -19.27
CA GLU A 427 -25.63 -17.18 -19.17
C GLU A 427 -26.09 -16.76 -17.76
N TYR A 428 -25.18 -16.69 -16.78
CA TYR A 428 -25.51 -16.40 -15.39
C TYR A 428 -25.16 -14.97 -14.93
N ILE A 429 -26.04 -14.44 -14.07
CA ILE A 429 -26.17 -13.06 -13.62
C ILE A 429 -24.86 -12.51 -13.03
N GLY A 430 -24.38 -11.39 -13.58
CA GLY A 430 -23.34 -10.54 -12.96
C GLY A 430 -22.16 -10.19 -13.86
N LEU A 431 -21.87 -11.01 -14.87
CA LEU A 431 -20.92 -10.71 -15.93
C LEU A 431 -21.71 -10.45 -17.21
N ASN A 432 -21.99 -9.18 -17.52
CA ASN A 432 -22.68 -8.80 -18.77
C ASN A 432 -21.83 -9.06 -20.04
N GLN A 433 -20.65 -9.68 -19.88
CA GLN A 433 -19.74 -10.04 -20.93
C GLN A 433 -19.36 -11.52 -20.78
N PRO A 434 -19.50 -12.32 -21.85
CA PRO A 434 -18.88 -13.64 -21.90
C PRO A 434 -17.41 -13.55 -21.51
N VAL A 435 -16.87 -14.54 -20.77
CA VAL A 435 -15.41 -14.62 -20.52
C VAL A 435 -14.64 -14.51 -21.86
N CYS A 436 -15.17 -15.10 -22.93
CA CYS A 436 -14.62 -15.05 -24.28
C CYS A 436 -14.74 -13.71 -25.04
N SER A 437 -15.41 -12.69 -24.49
CA SER A 437 -15.44 -11.34 -25.09
C SER A 437 -14.42 -10.37 -24.46
N THR A 438 -13.58 -10.88 -23.55
CA THR A 438 -12.57 -10.11 -22.84
C THR A 438 -11.21 -10.34 -23.49
N ASP A 439 -10.51 -9.28 -23.90
CA ASP A 439 -9.14 -9.38 -24.41
C ASP A 439 -8.18 -9.62 -23.22
N PHE A 440 -7.98 -10.88 -22.84
CA PHE A 440 -6.97 -11.26 -21.87
C PHE A 440 -5.59 -11.22 -22.53
N SER A 441 -4.84 -10.15 -22.30
CA SER A 441 -3.51 -9.98 -22.91
C SER A 441 -2.37 -10.66 -22.15
N LEU A 442 -2.56 -11.00 -20.87
CA LEU A 442 -1.44 -11.38 -19.97
C LEU A 442 -1.69 -12.65 -19.14
N PHE A 443 -2.94 -12.94 -18.75
CA PHE A 443 -3.31 -14.16 -18.03
C PHE A 443 -4.56 -14.77 -18.70
N ASP A 444 -4.34 -15.39 -19.86
CA ASP A 444 -5.41 -16.03 -20.63
C ASP A 444 -5.94 -17.28 -19.91
N PRO A 445 -7.19 -17.31 -19.43
CA PRO A 445 -7.74 -18.48 -18.73
C PRO A 445 -7.82 -19.74 -19.61
N PHE A 446 -7.59 -19.62 -20.92
CA PHE A 446 -7.55 -20.75 -21.85
C PHE A 446 -6.14 -21.26 -22.15
N SER A 447 -5.09 -20.61 -21.63
CA SER A 447 -3.70 -21.03 -21.85
C SER A 447 -3.40 -22.39 -21.18
N PRO A 448 -2.45 -23.17 -21.71
CA PRO A 448 -2.06 -24.45 -21.11
C PRO A 448 -1.41 -24.31 -19.71
N GLU A 449 -0.89 -23.12 -19.38
CA GLU A 449 -0.34 -22.79 -18.06
C GLU A 449 -1.44 -22.42 -17.03
N ALA A 450 -2.69 -22.28 -17.48
CA ALA A 450 -3.82 -21.93 -16.63
C ALA A 450 -4.42 -23.16 -15.93
N VAL A 451 -4.80 -22.98 -14.67
CA VAL A 451 -5.65 -23.92 -13.92
C VAL A 451 -6.93 -23.20 -13.50
N VAL A 452 -8.07 -23.81 -13.78
CA VAL A 452 -9.38 -23.26 -13.42
C VAL A 452 -10.02 -24.13 -12.35
N VAL A 453 -10.43 -23.49 -11.26
CA VAL A 453 -10.88 -24.16 -10.05
C VAL A 453 -12.27 -23.65 -9.66
N SER A 454 -13.15 -24.58 -9.28
CA SER A 454 -14.49 -24.26 -8.80
C SER A 454 -14.47 -23.52 -7.45
N HIS A 455 -15.48 -22.67 -7.23
CA HIS A 455 -15.48 -21.66 -6.17
C HIS A 455 -15.42 -22.22 -4.74
N HIS A 456 -16.30 -23.19 -4.41
CA HIS A 456 -16.28 -23.84 -3.10
C HIS A 456 -15.00 -24.64 -2.86
N LEU A 457 -14.46 -25.25 -3.92
CA LEU A 457 -13.19 -25.97 -3.82
C LEU A 457 -12.04 -24.99 -3.50
N CYS A 458 -12.01 -23.80 -4.10
CA CYS A 458 -11.06 -22.75 -3.71
C CYS A 458 -11.21 -22.36 -2.23
N HIS A 459 -12.43 -22.12 -1.75
CA HIS A 459 -12.64 -21.82 -0.32
C HIS A 459 -12.08 -22.92 0.59
N ALA A 460 -12.32 -24.19 0.23
CA ALA A 460 -11.82 -25.34 0.96
C ALA A 460 -10.28 -25.42 0.96
N PHE A 461 -9.64 -25.30 -0.21
CA PHE A 461 -8.17 -25.29 -0.33
C PHE A 461 -7.52 -24.10 0.38
N ALA A 462 -8.16 -22.92 0.34
CA ALA A 462 -7.67 -21.73 1.02
C ALA A 462 -7.64 -21.95 2.53
N ALA A 463 -8.74 -22.45 3.09
CA ALA A 463 -8.82 -22.65 4.53
C ALA A 463 -7.97 -23.84 5.00
N TRP A 464 -7.90 -24.92 4.22
CA TRP A 464 -7.02 -26.03 4.54
C TRP A 464 -5.55 -25.60 4.63
N SER A 465 -5.13 -24.66 3.76
CA SER A 465 -3.74 -24.23 3.59
C SER A 465 -3.05 -23.65 4.81
N GLY A 466 -3.79 -23.24 5.85
CA GLY A 466 -3.21 -22.75 7.11
C GLY A 466 -3.62 -23.56 8.34
N SER A 467 -4.34 -24.67 8.15
CA SER A 467 -4.89 -25.48 9.24
C SER A 467 -3.82 -26.30 9.97
N LYS A 468 -2.73 -26.65 9.28
CA LYS A 468 -1.66 -27.56 9.75
C LYS A 468 -2.14 -28.95 10.15
N PHE A 469 -3.38 -29.31 9.86
CA PHE A 469 -3.92 -30.65 10.09
C PHE A 469 -3.41 -31.62 9.02
N SER A 470 -3.26 -32.90 9.38
CA SER A 470 -2.87 -33.97 8.45
C SER A 470 -4.06 -34.58 7.71
N ARG A 471 -5.23 -34.60 8.37
CA ARG A 471 -6.52 -34.98 7.82
C ARG A 471 -7.66 -34.33 8.61
N GLY A 472 -8.82 -34.11 7.99
CA GLY A 472 -9.96 -33.54 8.70
C GLY A 472 -11.12 -33.16 7.80
N ASN A 473 -12.15 -32.61 8.43
CA ASN A 473 -13.36 -32.14 7.77
C ASN A 473 -13.21 -30.69 7.34
N VAL A 474 -13.65 -30.36 6.13
CA VAL A 474 -13.73 -28.97 5.63
C VAL A 474 -15.16 -28.67 5.26
N VAL A 475 -15.76 -27.68 5.93
CA VAL A 475 -17.13 -27.22 5.67
C VAL A 475 -17.08 -25.81 5.10
N VAL A 476 -17.53 -25.67 3.87
CA VAL A 476 -17.69 -24.39 3.17
C VAL A 476 -19.15 -23.97 3.31
N ALA A 477 -19.42 -22.83 3.94
CA ALA A 477 -20.74 -22.24 4.06
C ALA A 477 -20.71 -20.82 3.49
N ASP A 478 -21.41 -20.61 2.38
CA ASP A 478 -21.33 -19.36 1.62
C ASP A 478 -22.72 -18.73 1.38
N GLY A 479 -22.73 -17.48 0.92
CA GLY A 479 -23.94 -16.86 0.40
C GLY A 479 -24.36 -17.56 -0.88
N SER A 480 -23.58 -17.35 -1.92
CA SER A 480 -23.73 -18.00 -3.22
C SER A 480 -22.35 -18.22 -3.82
N GLY A 481 -21.93 -19.48 -3.87
CA GLY A 481 -20.74 -19.87 -4.60
C GLY A 481 -20.95 -19.81 -6.10
N GLY A 482 -19.95 -20.26 -6.85
CA GLY A 482 -20.04 -20.33 -8.30
C GLY A 482 -20.97 -21.42 -8.81
N SER A 483 -21.50 -21.22 -10.02
CA SER A 483 -22.30 -22.22 -10.73
C SER A 483 -21.43 -23.10 -11.61
N VAL A 484 -21.48 -24.41 -11.41
CA VAL A 484 -20.89 -25.39 -12.34
C VAL A 484 -22.02 -26.19 -13.02
N VAL A 485 -21.72 -26.72 -14.20
CA VAL A 485 -22.62 -27.60 -14.95
C VAL A 485 -22.39 -29.02 -14.43
N GLY A 486 -23.42 -29.60 -13.82
CA GLY A 486 -23.31 -30.88 -13.10
C GLY A 486 -23.02 -30.70 -11.61
N GLN A 487 -22.81 -31.81 -10.89
CA GLN A 487 -22.68 -31.82 -9.42
C GLN A 487 -21.21 -31.85 -8.91
N ASN A 488 -20.22 -31.86 -9.82
CA ASN A 488 -18.82 -32.08 -9.49
C ASN A 488 -18.02 -30.79 -9.32
N ASP A 489 -16.91 -30.86 -8.59
CA ASP A 489 -15.91 -29.79 -8.57
C ASP A 489 -15.11 -29.74 -9.88
N LEU A 490 -14.75 -28.53 -10.27
CA LEU A 490 -13.83 -28.29 -11.39
C LEU A 490 -12.42 -28.05 -10.84
N LEU A 491 -11.46 -28.82 -11.38
CA LEU A 491 -10.03 -28.64 -11.23
C LEU A 491 -9.36 -28.97 -12.57
N ILE A 492 -9.56 -28.07 -13.53
CA ILE A 492 -9.32 -28.33 -14.96
C ILE A 492 -8.25 -27.37 -15.52
N SER A 493 -7.59 -27.74 -16.62
CA SER A 493 -6.62 -26.88 -17.31
C SER A 493 -7.36 -25.81 -18.12
N GLY A 494 -6.67 -24.79 -18.62
CA GLY A 494 -7.28 -23.79 -19.50
C GLY A 494 -7.88 -24.38 -20.77
N GLN A 495 -7.24 -25.41 -21.34
CA GLN A 495 -7.75 -26.14 -22.51
C GLN A 495 -9.04 -26.90 -22.19
N GLU A 496 -9.06 -27.67 -21.10
CA GLU A 496 -10.25 -28.37 -20.60
C GLU A 496 -11.38 -27.39 -20.26
N PHE A 497 -11.04 -26.20 -19.76
CA PHE A 497 -12.02 -25.15 -19.49
C PHE A 497 -12.66 -24.59 -20.77
N SER A 498 -11.89 -24.40 -21.84
CA SER A 498 -12.45 -24.01 -23.14
C SER A 498 -13.43 -25.06 -23.67
N GLU A 499 -13.08 -26.35 -23.56
CA GLU A 499 -13.97 -27.46 -23.94
C GLU A 499 -15.25 -27.48 -23.09
N TYR A 500 -15.11 -27.30 -21.77
CA TYR A 500 -16.22 -27.21 -20.84
C TYR A 500 -17.21 -26.09 -21.20
N LEU A 501 -16.72 -24.90 -21.56
CA LEU A 501 -17.57 -23.78 -22.00
C LEU A 501 -18.29 -24.09 -23.32
N ASN A 502 -17.62 -24.77 -24.25
CA ASN A 502 -18.16 -25.12 -25.57
C ASN A 502 -19.19 -26.26 -25.54
N ALA A 503 -19.18 -27.09 -24.49
CA ALA A 503 -20.12 -28.21 -24.36
C ALA A 503 -21.59 -27.76 -24.21
N GLY A 504 -21.84 -26.54 -23.70
CA GLY A 504 -23.17 -25.94 -23.50
C GLY A 504 -23.98 -26.57 -22.35
N LEU A 505 -25.07 -25.93 -21.92
CA LEU A 505 -25.96 -26.37 -20.82
C LEU A 505 -26.91 -27.53 -21.17
N LYS A 506 -26.53 -28.43 -22.10
CA LYS A 506 -27.48 -29.26 -22.87
C LYS A 506 -28.48 -30.08 -22.04
N GLU A 507 -28.17 -30.45 -20.80
CA GLU A 507 -29.08 -31.24 -19.93
C GLU A 507 -29.17 -30.78 -18.46
N TYR A 508 -28.34 -29.83 -18.00
CA TYR A 508 -28.28 -29.44 -16.59
C TYR A 508 -28.48 -27.94 -16.41
N LYS A 509 -29.37 -27.55 -15.49
CA LYS A 509 -29.46 -26.16 -15.05
C LYS A 509 -28.31 -25.86 -14.08
N PRO A 510 -27.56 -24.78 -14.27
CA PRO A 510 -26.56 -24.35 -13.30
C PRO A 510 -27.26 -24.02 -11.98
N GLU A 511 -26.82 -24.64 -10.89
CA GLU A 511 -27.26 -24.32 -9.53
C GLU A 511 -26.10 -23.69 -8.75
N LEU A 512 -26.43 -22.79 -7.81
CA LEU A 512 -25.42 -22.13 -6.99
C LEU A 512 -25.05 -23.03 -5.82
N HIS A 513 -23.77 -23.27 -5.62
CA HIS A 513 -23.29 -23.95 -4.42
C HIS A 513 -23.51 -23.07 -3.19
N VAL A 514 -24.02 -23.63 -2.09
CA VAL A 514 -24.28 -22.85 -0.86
C VAL A 514 -23.62 -23.45 0.37
N VAL A 515 -23.59 -24.78 0.46
CA VAL A 515 -22.82 -25.50 1.48
C VAL A 515 -22.13 -26.69 0.83
N SER A 516 -20.84 -26.90 1.13
CA SER A 516 -20.11 -28.11 0.77
C SER A 516 -19.42 -28.70 1.98
N HIS A 517 -19.45 -30.02 2.12
CA HIS A 517 -18.68 -30.76 3.11
C HIS A 517 -17.68 -31.67 2.41
N TYR A 518 -16.42 -31.55 2.83
CA TYR A 518 -15.32 -32.34 2.33
C TYR A 518 -14.58 -33.04 3.46
N THR A 519 -13.87 -34.11 3.10
CA THR A 519 -12.70 -34.57 3.85
C THR A 519 -11.43 -34.24 3.07
N PHE A 520 -10.41 -33.81 3.78
CA PHE A 520 -9.09 -33.49 3.23
C PHE A 520 -8.03 -34.33 3.93
N CYS A 521 -7.01 -34.72 3.17
CA CYS A 521 -5.75 -35.25 3.66
C CYS A 521 -4.62 -34.84 2.72
N GLU A 522 -3.37 -35.15 3.06
CA GLU A 522 -2.21 -34.80 2.23
C GLU A 522 -2.31 -35.32 0.78
N ASN A 523 -2.94 -36.47 0.56
CA ASN A 523 -3.00 -37.14 -0.75
C ASN A 523 -4.23 -36.77 -1.59
N GLY A 524 -5.17 -35.98 -1.07
CA GLY A 524 -6.38 -35.64 -1.81
C GLY A 524 -7.55 -35.20 -0.94
N TYR A 525 -8.65 -34.86 -1.61
CA TYR A 525 -9.90 -34.46 -0.99
C TYR A 525 -11.07 -35.31 -1.52
N THR A 526 -12.17 -35.35 -0.77
CA THR A 526 -13.42 -36.00 -1.18
C THR A 526 -14.60 -35.13 -0.82
N LEU A 527 -15.46 -34.82 -1.80
CA LEU A 527 -16.74 -34.15 -1.59
C LEU A 527 -17.74 -35.17 -1.03
N LEU A 528 -18.22 -34.94 0.19
CA LEU A 528 -19.16 -35.84 0.89
C LEU A 528 -20.61 -35.38 0.76
N ALA A 529 -20.85 -34.06 0.81
CA ALA A 529 -22.18 -33.49 0.65
C ALA A 529 -22.11 -32.10 0.00
N ARG A 530 -23.15 -31.76 -0.76
CA ARG A 530 -23.33 -30.42 -1.34
C ARG A 530 -24.79 -30.00 -1.32
N GLU A 531 -25.01 -28.76 -0.94
CA GLU A 531 -26.29 -28.06 -1.04
C GLU A 531 -26.25 -27.02 -2.14
N TYR A 532 -27.41 -26.83 -2.76
CA TYR A 532 -27.59 -25.96 -3.91
C TYR A 532 -28.75 -24.96 -3.70
N SER A 533 -28.65 -23.80 -4.34
CA SER A 533 -29.74 -22.83 -4.47
C SER A 533 -30.06 -22.58 -5.95
N PRO A 534 -31.35 -22.53 -6.34
CA PRO A 534 -31.75 -22.38 -7.74
C PRO A 534 -31.48 -20.98 -8.31
N SER A 535 -31.30 -19.96 -7.47
CA SER A 535 -30.97 -18.60 -7.92
C SER A 535 -30.50 -17.70 -6.78
N PHE A 536 -29.61 -16.76 -7.07
CA PHE A 536 -29.33 -15.64 -6.17
C PHE A 536 -30.50 -14.66 -6.20
N ASN A 537 -31.31 -14.61 -5.14
CA ASN A 537 -32.47 -13.72 -5.09
C ASN A 537 -32.66 -13.01 -3.75
N ILE A 538 -31.86 -11.96 -3.55
CA ILE A 538 -32.00 -11.05 -2.41
C ILE A 538 -33.32 -10.25 -2.40
N ARG A 539 -34.10 -10.26 -3.50
CA ARG A 539 -35.32 -9.47 -3.65
C ARG A 539 -36.54 -10.17 -3.07
N THR A 540 -36.71 -11.48 -3.27
CA THR A 540 -37.89 -12.22 -2.82
C THR A 540 -37.63 -13.20 -1.68
N GLY A 541 -36.36 -13.44 -1.28
CA GLY A 541 -35.97 -14.39 -0.24
C GLY A 541 -35.17 -15.57 -0.80
N SER A 542 -34.36 -16.22 0.04
CA SER A 542 -33.46 -17.33 -0.36
C SER A 542 -33.48 -18.47 0.64
N ARG A 543 -33.22 -19.70 0.15
CA ARG A 543 -32.95 -20.89 0.98
C ARG A 543 -31.51 -20.94 1.48
N SER A 544 -30.58 -20.22 0.83
CA SER A 544 -29.20 -20.11 1.31
C SER A 544 -29.17 -19.40 2.66
N LEU A 545 -28.45 -19.99 3.62
CA LEU A 545 -28.24 -19.40 4.93
C LEU A 545 -27.57 -18.02 4.82
N GLY A 546 -26.52 -17.91 3.98
CA GLY A 546 -25.79 -16.66 3.78
C GLY A 546 -26.60 -15.62 3.01
N GLU A 547 -27.33 -16.00 1.96
CA GLU A 547 -28.15 -15.04 1.20
C GLU A 547 -29.33 -14.53 2.01
N ALA A 548 -29.98 -15.37 2.82
CA ALA A 548 -31.07 -14.94 3.69
C ALA A 548 -30.57 -13.90 4.71
N TYR A 549 -29.41 -14.17 5.31
CA TYR A 549 -28.75 -13.23 6.23
C TYR A 549 -28.39 -11.90 5.54
N ALA A 550 -27.80 -11.96 4.35
CA ALA A 550 -27.48 -10.79 3.53
C ALA A 550 -28.73 -10.01 3.07
N SER A 551 -29.84 -10.71 2.82
CA SER A 551 -31.12 -10.11 2.43
C SER A 551 -31.75 -9.31 3.57
N VAL A 552 -31.63 -9.78 4.81
CA VAL A 552 -32.04 -9.02 6.00
C VAL A 552 -31.13 -7.80 6.18
N SER A 553 -29.82 -7.95 5.97
CA SER A 553 -28.91 -6.81 5.95
C SER A 553 -29.30 -5.77 4.90
N GLN A 554 -29.71 -6.20 3.70
CA GLN A 554 -30.21 -5.31 2.66
C GLN A 554 -31.52 -4.60 3.08
N LEU A 555 -32.41 -5.28 3.81
CA LEU A 555 -33.63 -4.66 4.33
C LEU A 555 -33.30 -3.57 5.37
N VAL A 556 -32.43 -3.87 6.33
CA VAL A 556 -32.13 -3.01 7.48
C VAL A 556 -31.19 -1.85 7.11
N PHE A 557 -30.13 -2.12 6.36
CA PHE A 557 -29.04 -1.16 6.10
C PHE A 557 -28.99 -0.67 4.65
N ASN A 558 -29.91 -1.12 3.80
CA ASN A 558 -29.88 -0.89 2.36
C ASN A 558 -28.57 -1.37 1.70
N SER A 559 -27.92 -2.38 2.30
CA SER A 559 -26.68 -2.99 1.79
C SER A 559 -26.58 -4.44 2.22
N TRP A 560 -26.43 -5.34 1.25
CA TRP A 560 -26.19 -6.77 1.49
C TRP A 560 -24.77 -7.06 2.02
N HIS A 561 -23.80 -6.18 1.78
CA HIS A 561 -22.46 -6.24 2.39
C HIS A 561 -22.41 -5.81 3.88
N ALA A 562 -23.55 -5.44 4.48
CA ALA A 562 -23.63 -4.99 5.87
C ALA A 562 -23.97 -6.13 6.86
N SER A 563 -23.82 -7.41 6.47
CA SER A 563 -24.08 -8.57 7.35
C SER A 563 -23.34 -8.50 8.69
N GLY A 564 -22.09 -8.02 8.70
CA GLY A 564 -21.37 -7.79 9.96
C GLY A 564 -22.00 -6.73 10.87
N LYS A 565 -22.77 -5.77 10.32
CA LYS A 565 -23.56 -4.83 11.12
C LYS A 565 -24.81 -5.50 11.69
N LEU A 566 -25.46 -6.35 10.90
CA LEU A 566 -26.62 -7.11 11.34
C LEU A 566 -26.25 -8.02 12.52
N MET A 567 -25.06 -8.65 12.44
CA MET A 567 -24.49 -9.43 13.54
C MET A 567 -24.29 -8.59 14.81
N GLY A 568 -23.80 -7.35 14.68
CA GLY A 568 -23.68 -6.43 15.82
C GLY A 568 -24.99 -5.77 16.28
N LEU A 569 -26.09 -5.92 15.53
CA LEU A 569 -27.41 -5.45 15.95
C LEU A 569 -28.14 -6.54 16.76
N ALA A 570 -27.88 -7.81 16.45
CA ALA A 570 -28.57 -8.95 17.04
C ALA A 570 -28.60 -8.96 18.59
N PRO A 571 -27.52 -8.62 19.33
CA PRO A 571 -27.56 -8.63 20.79
C PRO A 571 -28.49 -7.60 21.45
N TYR A 572 -29.01 -6.62 20.69
CA TYR A 572 -29.98 -5.65 21.20
C TYR A 572 -31.42 -6.14 21.14
N GLY A 573 -31.67 -7.29 20.49
CA GLY A 573 -33.01 -7.82 20.28
C GLY A 573 -33.26 -9.16 20.96
N ILE A 574 -34.50 -9.60 20.89
CA ILE A 574 -34.96 -10.93 21.32
C ILE A 574 -35.42 -11.68 20.07
N PRO A 575 -35.08 -12.97 19.88
CA PRO A 575 -35.33 -13.72 18.65
C PRO A 575 -36.81 -14.15 18.47
N LYS A 576 -37.76 -13.20 18.55
CA LYS A 576 -39.22 -13.44 18.54
C LYS A 576 -39.75 -14.04 17.24
N PHE A 577 -39.06 -13.81 16.12
CA PHE A 577 -39.52 -14.23 14.79
C PHE A 577 -38.82 -15.50 14.30
N ALA A 578 -37.94 -16.12 15.10
CA ALA A 578 -37.10 -17.22 14.65
C ALA A 578 -37.90 -18.43 14.15
N GLU A 579 -38.95 -18.82 14.89
CA GLU A 579 -39.83 -19.93 14.50
C GLU A 579 -40.61 -19.63 13.22
N GLU A 580 -40.95 -18.37 12.99
CA GLU A 580 -41.74 -17.96 11.82
C GLU A 580 -40.94 -17.90 10.52
N ILE A 581 -39.63 -17.65 10.60
CA ILE A 581 -38.75 -17.49 9.43
C ILE A 581 -37.95 -18.76 9.12
N ALA A 582 -37.83 -19.67 10.09
CA ALA A 582 -37.21 -20.98 9.92
C ALA A 582 -38.15 -21.97 9.24
N ILE A 583 -37.56 -22.88 8.47
CA ILE A 583 -38.22 -24.06 7.92
C ILE A 583 -37.33 -25.29 8.14
N GLU A 584 -37.94 -26.46 8.18
CA GLU A 584 -37.20 -27.71 8.06
C GLU A 584 -36.90 -27.99 6.58
N SER A 585 -35.67 -28.40 6.29
CA SER A 585 -35.21 -28.86 4.99
C SER A 585 -34.56 -30.25 5.15
N PRO A 586 -34.37 -31.03 4.08
CA PRO A 586 -33.75 -32.35 4.17
C PRO A 586 -32.36 -32.35 4.80
N GLN A 587 -31.64 -31.22 4.74
CA GLN A 587 -30.29 -31.03 5.28
C GLN A 587 -30.28 -30.36 6.67
N GLY A 588 -31.45 -30.10 7.25
CA GLY A 588 -31.61 -29.42 8.54
C GLY A 588 -32.37 -28.10 8.44
N ILE A 589 -32.16 -27.21 9.40
CA ILE A 589 -32.91 -25.96 9.51
C ILE A 589 -32.44 -24.96 8.44
N SER A 590 -33.38 -24.33 7.73
CA SER A 590 -33.12 -23.34 6.69
C SER A 590 -34.09 -22.15 6.79
N PHE A 591 -33.94 -21.14 5.93
CA PHE A 591 -34.86 -20.01 5.84
C PHE A 591 -36.00 -20.28 4.83
N GLY A 592 -37.22 -19.87 5.20
CA GLY A 592 -38.37 -19.91 4.28
C GLY A 592 -38.30 -18.83 3.20
N TYR A 593 -38.90 -19.04 2.02
CA TYR A 593 -38.86 -18.03 0.95
C TYR A 593 -39.69 -16.78 1.23
N THR A 594 -40.74 -16.88 2.04
CA THR A 594 -41.76 -15.82 2.17
C THR A 594 -41.51 -14.85 3.33
N TRP A 595 -40.45 -15.03 4.13
CA TRP A 595 -40.22 -14.21 5.33
C TRP A 595 -40.22 -12.71 5.00
N LYS A 596 -39.67 -12.32 3.85
CA LYS A 596 -39.54 -10.91 3.45
C LYS A 596 -40.89 -10.24 3.16
N GLN A 597 -41.90 -10.98 2.72
CA GLN A 597 -43.25 -10.44 2.50
C GLN A 597 -43.87 -9.93 3.81
N LYS A 598 -43.52 -10.57 4.94
CA LYS A 598 -43.98 -10.19 6.27
C LYS A 598 -43.31 -8.92 6.81
N PHE A 599 -42.11 -8.57 6.34
CA PHE A 599 -41.36 -7.37 6.76
C PHE A 599 -41.32 -6.28 5.67
N SER A 600 -42.43 -6.09 4.96
CA SER A 600 -42.55 -5.14 3.84
C SER A 600 -42.56 -3.67 4.27
N LYS A 601 -42.95 -3.37 5.52
CA LYS A 601 -42.98 -2.01 6.05
C LYS A 601 -41.59 -1.60 6.54
N LYS A 602 -40.96 -0.68 5.82
CA LYS A 602 -39.66 -0.12 6.24
C LYS A 602 -39.83 0.87 7.39
N THR A 603 -39.06 0.69 8.47
CA THR A 603 -38.82 1.70 9.51
C THR A 603 -37.56 2.50 9.20
N LEU A 604 -37.48 3.71 9.74
CA LEU A 604 -36.30 4.59 9.61
C LEU A 604 -35.23 4.30 10.69
N ASN A 605 -35.63 3.81 11.86
CA ASN A 605 -34.72 3.48 12.94
C ASN A 605 -34.25 2.03 12.84
N VAL A 606 -32.93 1.84 12.77
CA VAL A 606 -32.29 0.51 12.70
C VAL A 606 -32.62 -0.34 13.92
N MET A 607 -32.75 0.27 15.10
CA MET A 607 -33.03 -0.44 16.34
C MET A 607 -34.38 -1.16 16.34
N ASP A 608 -35.34 -0.71 15.53
CA ASP A 608 -36.64 -1.36 15.39
C ASP A 608 -36.52 -2.76 14.75
N TYR A 609 -35.38 -3.05 14.10
CA TYR A 609 -35.07 -4.36 13.53
C TYR A 609 -34.24 -5.26 14.44
N ALA A 610 -33.95 -4.86 15.69
CA ALA A 610 -33.11 -5.65 16.59
C ALA A 610 -33.67 -7.07 16.83
N ASP A 611 -34.98 -7.20 17.06
CA ASP A 611 -35.64 -8.50 17.23
C ASP A 611 -35.55 -9.37 15.96
N LEU A 612 -35.62 -8.76 14.77
CA LEU A 612 -35.43 -9.47 13.50
C LEU A 612 -33.96 -9.91 13.32
N ALA A 613 -33.01 -9.04 13.66
CA ALA A 613 -31.59 -9.37 13.62
C ALA A 613 -31.25 -10.54 14.55
N ALA A 614 -31.77 -10.51 15.79
CA ALA A 614 -31.65 -11.61 16.76
C ALA A 614 -32.26 -12.91 16.22
N SER A 615 -33.46 -12.82 15.63
CA SER A 615 -34.17 -13.98 15.06
C SER A 615 -33.38 -14.64 13.92
N VAL A 616 -32.88 -13.84 12.99
CA VAL A 616 -32.13 -14.32 11.82
C VAL A 616 -30.78 -14.89 12.24
N GLN A 617 -30.12 -14.28 13.21
CA GLN A 617 -28.90 -14.81 13.82
C GLN A 617 -29.13 -16.19 14.46
N LEU A 618 -30.22 -16.36 15.23
CA LEU A 618 -30.55 -17.65 15.84
C LEU A 618 -30.86 -18.73 14.80
N VAL A 619 -31.58 -18.39 13.73
CA VAL A 619 -31.88 -19.35 12.65
C VAL A 619 -30.62 -19.73 11.87
N LEU A 620 -29.70 -18.79 11.63
CA LEU A 620 -28.40 -19.07 11.04
C LEU A 620 -27.59 -20.06 11.90
N GLU A 621 -27.53 -19.83 13.21
CA GLU A 621 -26.84 -20.72 14.16
C GLU A 621 -27.40 -22.15 14.11
N LYS A 622 -28.73 -22.29 14.23
CA LYS A 622 -29.41 -23.58 14.14
C LYS A 622 -29.21 -24.26 12.78
N GLY A 623 -29.21 -23.48 11.70
CA GLY A 623 -28.97 -23.99 10.36
C GLY A 623 -27.57 -24.58 10.18
N ILE A 624 -26.55 -23.94 10.76
CA ILE A 624 -25.18 -24.48 10.76
C ILE A 624 -25.07 -25.71 11.67
N PHE A 625 -25.62 -25.69 12.89
CA PHE A 625 -25.54 -26.84 13.80
C PHE A 625 -26.19 -28.09 13.22
N SER A 626 -27.40 -27.96 12.67
CA SER A 626 -28.10 -29.10 12.06
C SER A 626 -27.33 -29.72 10.89
N ARG A 627 -26.57 -28.93 10.13
CA ARG A 627 -25.67 -29.45 9.07
C ARG A 627 -24.48 -30.18 9.64
N LEU A 628 -23.81 -29.62 10.66
CA LEU A 628 -22.68 -30.28 11.32
C LEU A 628 -23.11 -31.60 12.00
N GLU A 629 -24.31 -31.64 12.60
CA GLU A 629 -24.92 -32.87 13.13
C GLU A 629 -25.22 -33.89 12.01
N HIS A 630 -25.81 -33.42 10.90
CA HIS A 630 -26.09 -34.26 9.72
C HIS A 630 -24.83 -34.85 9.10
N TYR A 631 -23.74 -34.09 9.07
CA TYR A 631 -22.43 -34.53 8.62
C TYR A 631 -21.66 -35.36 9.66
N HIS A 632 -22.27 -35.61 10.83
CA HIS A 632 -21.68 -36.37 11.94
C HIS A 632 -20.35 -35.79 12.44
N ILE A 633 -20.22 -34.47 12.44
CA ILE A 633 -19.04 -33.78 12.97
C ILE A 633 -18.98 -33.98 14.48
N THR A 634 -17.82 -34.42 14.96
CA THR A 634 -17.52 -34.66 16.38
C THR A 634 -16.14 -34.09 16.71
N ASN A 635 -15.80 -34.00 18.00
CA ASN A 635 -14.48 -33.56 18.45
C ASN A 635 -13.34 -34.58 18.17
N ASN A 636 -13.63 -35.73 17.58
CA ASN A 636 -12.60 -36.75 17.29
C ASN A 636 -11.78 -36.44 16.04
N GLU A 637 -12.24 -35.53 15.19
CA GLU A 637 -11.55 -35.13 13.97
C GLU A 637 -11.49 -33.61 13.86
N PRO A 638 -10.40 -33.05 13.30
CA PRO A 638 -10.30 -31.62 13.08
C PRO A 638 -11.40 -31.09 12.16
N LEU A 639 -11.86 -29.87 12.44
CA LEU A 639 -12.80 -29.14 11.61
C LEU A 639 -12.16 -27.86 11.07
N VAL A 640 -12.29 -27.65 9.77
CA VAL A 640 -11.99 -26.40 9.10
C VAL A 640 -13.31 -25.81 8.58
N MET A 641 -13.60 -24.57 8.92
CA MET A 641 -14.78 -23.85 8.40
C MET A 641 -14.37 -22.63 7.57
N THR A 642 -15.09 -22.43 6.46
CA THR A 642 -14.81 -21.36 5.49
C THR A 642 -16.05 -20.93 4.71
N GLY A 643 -15.89 -19.95 3.81
CA GLY A 643 -16.97 -19.29 3.06
C GLY A 643 -17.53 -18.06 3.77
N GLY A 644 -18.26 -17.20 3.06
CA GLY A 644 -18.68 -15.90 3.58
C GLY A 644 -19.48 -15.95 4.89
N VAL A 645 -20.20 -17.05 5.16
CA VAL A 645 -20.93 -17.25 6.42
C VAL A 645 -19.98 -17.45 7.61
N ALA A 646 -18.80 -18.04 7.39
CA ALA A 646 -17.78 -18.24 8.43
C ALA A 646 -17.12 -16.94 8.91
N LEU A 647 -17.48 -15.77 8.37
CA LEU A 647 -17.17 -14.47 8.99
C LEU A 647 -18.05 -14.15 10.21
N ASN A 648 -19.11 -14.94 10.45
CA ASN A 648 -20.00 -14.79 11.60
C ASN A 648 -19.32 -15.32 12.87
N SER A 649 -18.68 -14.42 13.61
CA SER A 649 -17.90 -14.77 14.80
C SER A 649 -18.73 -15.32 15.96
N VAL A 650 -20.04 -15.04 15.98
CA VAL A 650 -20.97 -15.60 16.96
C VAL A 650 -21.25 -17.07 16.67
N VAL A 651 -21.52 -17.41 15.40
CA VAL A 651 -21.71 -18.81 14.97
C VAL A 651 -20.45 -19.61 15.26
N ASN A 652 -19.28 -19.11 14.86
CA ASN A 652 -18.01 -19.82 15.04
C ASN A 652 -17.73 -20.17 16.51
N TYR A 653 -17.90 -19.20 17.42
CA TYR A 653 -17.75 -19.44 18.85
C TYR A 653 -18.71 -20.53 19.34
N LYS A 654 -20.00 -20.44 18.97
CA LYS A 654 -21.00 -21.41 19.41
C LYS A 654 -20.78 -22.81 18.81
N VAL A 655 -20.26 -22.91 17.59
CA VAL A 655 -19.83 -24.20 16.99
C VAL A 655 -18.73 -24.82 17.85
N ARG A 656 -17.68 -24.06 18.20
CA ARG A 656 -16.59 -24.55 19.06
C ARG A 656 -17.13 -25.07 20.39
N GLN A 657 -18.03 -24.34 21.04
CA GLN A 657 -18.59 -24.71 22.34
C GLN A 657 -19.50 -25.94 22.25
N ASN A 658 -20.49 -25.93 21.34
CA ASN A 658 -21.51 -26.98 21.26
C ASN A 658 -20.91 -28.34 20.83
N PHE A 659 -19.92 -28.32 19.93
CA PHE A 659 -19.25 -29.52 19.44
C PHE A 659 -17.95 -29.83 20.20
N GLN A 660 -17.60 -29.02 21.21
CA GLN A 660 -16.41 -29.15 22.07
C GLN A 660 -15.09 -29.25 21.28
N LEU A 661 -15.00 -28.56 20.15
CA LEU A 661 -13.92 -28.72 19.18
C LEU A 661 -12.58 -28.19 19.74
N ARG A 662 -11.61 -29.10 19.87
CA ARG A 662 -10.21 -28.75 20.18
C ARG A 662 -9.49 -28.26 18.94
N ASP A 663 -9.57 -29.05 17.87
CA ASP A 663 -8.93 -28.77 16.59
C ASP A 663 -9.92 -28.10 15.63
N PHE A 664 -10.10 -26.79 15.78
CA PHE A 664 -10.99 -25.99 14.95
C PHE A 664 -10.26 -24.79 14.36
N TYR A 665 -10.18 -24.76 13.02
CA TYR A 665 -9.48 -23.73 12.26
C TYR A 665 -10.43 -22.89 11.41
N LEU A 666 -10.19 -21.58 11.43
CA LEU A 666 -10.89 -20.57 10.66
C LEU A 666 -9.88 -19.73 9.90
N PHE A 667 -10.06 -19.63 8.59
CA PHE A 667 -9.17 -18.89 7.70
C PHE A 667 -9.45 -17.38 7.77
N PRO A 668 -8.45 -16.49 7.90
CA PRO A 668 -8.69 -15.04 8.09
C PRO A 668 -9.47 -14.38 6.94
N ALA A 669 -9.29 -14.85 5.70
CA ALA A 669 -9.96 -14.31 4.53
C ALA A 669 -11.12 -15.22 4.05
N GLN A 670 -12.10 -15.49 4.92
CA GLN A 670 -13.25 -16.37 4.62
C GLN A 670 -14.14 -15.92 3.43
N HIS A 671 -14.19 -14.62 3.13
CA HIS A 671 -14.83 -14.08 1.92
C HIS A 671 -14.05 -14.39 0.63
N ASP A 672 -14.62 -14.03 -0.52
CA ASP A 672 -14.11 -14.40 -1.85
C ASP A 672 -12.69 -13.89 -2.17
N ALA A 673 -12.12 -12.97 -1.40
CA ALA A 673 -10.69 -12.66 -1.54
C ALA A 673 -9.80 -13.87 -1.20
N GLY A 674 -10.22 -14.74 -0.29
CA GLY A 674 -9.48 -15.96 0.08
C GLY A 674 -9.29 -16.95 -1.07
N ILE A 675 -10.15 -16.87 -2.08
CA ILE A 675 -10.16 -17.77 -3.23
C ILE A 675 -8.88 -17.71 -4.04
N SER A 676 -8.20 -16.56 -4.08
CA SER A 676 -6.89 -16.45 -4.76
C SER A 676 -5.89 -17.44 -4.16
N ILE A 677 -5.81 -17.53 -2.83
CA ILE A 677 -4.97 -18.49 -2.12
C ILE A 677 -5.43 -19.93 -2.37
N GLY A 678 -6.74 -20.15 -2.37
CA GLY A 678 -7.35 -21.44 -2.69
C GLY A 678 -7.00 -21.95 -4.09
N ALA A 679 -7.07 -21.07 -5.09
CA ALA A 679 -6.75 -21.37 -6.47
C ALA A 679 -5.27 -21.76 -6.61
N ALA A 680 -4.35 -21.00 -5.99
CA ALA A 680 -2.92 -21.34 -6.01
C ALA A 680 -2.65 -22.71 -5.37
N ASN A 681 -3.25 -23.01 -4.22
CA ASN A 681 -3.06 -24.29 -3.54
C ASN A 681 -3.70 -25.48 -4.31
N ALA A 682 -4.84 -25.26 -4.95
CA ALA A 682 -5.47 -26.25 -5.81
C ALA A 682 -4.64 -26.52 -7.08
N ALA A 683 -4.03 -25.50 -7.68
CA ALA A 683 -3.11 -25.68 -8.81
C ALA A 683 -1.83 -26.42 -8.39
N TYR A 684 -1.29 -26.12 -7.20
CA TYR A 684 -0.19 -26.90 -6.63
C TYR A 684 -0.57 -28.39 -6.48
N TYR A 685 -1.76 -28.67 -5.93
CA TYR A 685 -2.27 -30.04 -5.83
C TYR A 685 -2.42 -30.71 -7.20
N LYS A 686 -2.98 -30.04 -8.21
CA LYS A 686 -3.12 -30.59 -9.56
C LYS A 686 -1.78 -30.99 -10.17
N ARG A 687 -0.70 -30.27 -9.85
CA ARG A 687 0.63 -30.48 -10.41
C ARG A 687 1.46 -31.52 -9.65
N HIS A 688 1.26 -31.62 -8.33
CA HIS A 688 2.10 -32.46 -7.46
C HIS A 688 1.35 -33.63 -6.79
N ASN A 689 0.03 -33.72 -6.95
CA ASN A 689 -0.84 -34.66 -6.23
C ASN A 689 -0.67 -34.61 -4.71
N ARG A 690 -0.38 -33.41 -4.18
CA ARG A 690 -0.17 -33.17 -2.75
C ARG A 690 -0.90 -31.92 -2.29
N ILE A 691 -1.75 -32.05 -1.29
CA ILE A 691 -2.45 -30.94 -0.66
C ILE A 691 -1.60 -30.40 0.50
N LEU A 692 -1.33 -29.10 0.48
CA LEU A 692 -0.58 -28.43 1.54
C LEU A 692 -1.53 -27.88 2.61
N SER A 693 -1.30 -28.22 3.87
CA SER A 693 -2.01 -27.66 5.04
C SER A 693 -1.26 -26.50 5.72
N ASP A 694 -0.06 -26.18 5.24
CA ASP A 694 0.85 -25.16 5.80
C ASP A 694 1.39 -24.19 4.74
N ALA A 695 0.73 -24.10 3.59
CA ALA A 695 1.08 -23.14 2.53
C ALA A 695 0.83 -21.69 2.95
N PHE A 696 -0.22 -21.45 3.74
CA PHE A 696 -0.53 -20.16 4.36
C PHE A 696 -0.06 -20.14 5.82
N ASN A 697 0.92 -19.30 6.13
CA ASN A 697 1.52 -19.25 7.48
C ASN A 697 1.10 -18.02 8.29
N HIS A 698 0.80 -16.90 7.64
CA HIS A 698 0.38 -15.66 8.27
C HIS A 698 -0.46 -14.82 7.29
N ASP A 699 -1.23 -13.89 7.81
CA ASP A 699 -2.08 -12.99 7.03
C ASP A 699 -1.37 -11.72 6.55
N TYR A 700 -0.19 -11.38 7.07
CA TYR A 700 0.61 -10.21 6.63
C TYR A 700 1.21 -10.35 5.21
N LEU A 701 0.37 -10.57 4.20
CA LEU A 701 0.76 -10.89 2.82
C LEU A 701 0.95 -9.65 1.93
N GLY A 702 0.56 -8.47 2.40
CA GLY A 702 0.85 -7.23 1.68
C GLY A 702 2.36 -6.95 1.55
N LYS A 703 2.70 -5.99 0.71
CA LYS A 703 4.04 -5.42 0.59
C LYS A 703 4.43 -4.75 1.90
N VAL A 704 5.66 -5.01 2.34
CA VAL A 704 6.31 -4.22 3.38
C VAL A 704 6.82 -2.93 2.75
N TYR A 705 6.26 -1.80 3.19
CA TYR A 705 6.69 -0.48 2.72
C TYR A 705 7.87 -0.04 3.56
N ARG A 706 8.99 0.21 2.88
CA ARG A 706 10.22 0.65 3.54
C ARG A 706 10.18 2.15 3.73
N TYR A 707 11.15 2.60 4.52
CA TYR A 707 11.35 4.00 4.83
C TYR A 707 11.33 4.92 3.59
N GLU A 708 11.89 4.51 2.44
CA GLU A 708 11.91 5.34 1.23
C GLU A 708 10.51 5.58 0.66
N ASP A 709 9.64 4.58 0.73
CA ASP A 709 8.24 4.71 0.31
C ASP A 709 7.50 5.69 1.24
N ILE A 710 7.78 5.63 2.55
CA ILE A 710 7.17 6.50 3.57
C ILE A 710 7.67 7.94 3.44
N ALA A 711 8.97 8.13 3.20
CA ALA A 711 9.55 9.45 2.99
C ALA A 711 8.94 10.16 1.78
N ARG A 712 8.68 9.42 0.69
CA ARG A 712 7.97 9.94 -0.49
C ARG A 712 6.55 10.39 -0.12
N ALA A 713 5.82 9.55 0.59
CA ALA A 713 4.47 9.88 1.04
C ALA A 713 4.45 11.13 1.95
N LEU A 714 5.39 11.24 2.89
CA LEU A 714 5.51 12.40 3.77
C LEU A 714 5.85 13.68 3.01
N ASN A 715 6.65 13.59 1.96
CA ASN A 715 7.04 14.73 1.14
C ASN A 715 5.81 15.45 0.54
N LEU A 716 4.83 14.68 0.07
CA LEU A 716 3.56 15.20 -0.46
C LEU A 716 2.83 16.10 0.56
N PHE A 717 2.97 15.80 1.85
CA PHE A 717 2.22 16.46 2.92
C PHE A 717 3.08 17.27 3.89
N ALA A 718 4.36 17.52 3.58
CA ALA A 718 5.30 18.10 4.54
C ALA A 718 4.99 19.53 5.04
N ASP A 719 4.10 20.30 4.38
CA ASP A 719 3.58 21.57 4.92
C ASP A 719 2.44 21.40 5.94
N ARG A 720 1.89 20.18 6.04
CA ARG A 720 0.72 19.87 6.87
C ARG A 720 1.06 18.95 8.03
N VAL A 721 2.26 18.35 8.04
CA VAL A 721 2.64 17.36 9.04
C VAL A 721 4.00 17.64 9.68
N ILE A 722 4.15 17.24 10.93
CA ILE A 722 5.42 17.18 11.66
C ILE A 722 5.76 15.70 11.87
N VAL A 723 7.03 15.37 11.74
CA VAL A 723 7.55 14.03 11.96
C VAL A 723 8.50 14.05 13.15
N LYS A 724 8.32 13.14 14.09
CA LYS A 724 9.15 13.02 15.31
C LYS A 724 9.55 11.55 15.51
N PRO A 725 10.73 11.28 16.10
CA PRO A 725 11.04 9.92 16.57
C PRO A 725 10.06 9.52 17.68
N ILE A 726 9.77 8.23 17.78
CA ILE A 726 8.99 7.65 18.87
C ILE A 726 9.47 6.24 19.20
N ASP A 727 9.40 5.86 20.48
CA ASP A 727 9.62 4.49 20.93
C ASP A 727 8.32 3.84 21.45
N THR A 728 8.37 2.54 21.70
CA THR A 728 7.22 1.75 22.15
C THR A 728 6.66 2.23 23.50
N VAL A 729 7.51 2.68 24.42
CA VAL A 729 7.09 3.12 25.76
C VAL A 729 6.31 4.43 25.65
N THR A 730 6.86 5.40 24.93
CA THR A 730 6.22 6.70 24.66
C THR A 730 4.91 6.51 23.90
N LEU A 731 4.87 5.58 22.93
CA LEU A 731 3.62 5.25 22.23
C LEU A 731 2.55 4.68 23.19
N ALA A 732 2.94 3.80 24.12
CA ALA A 732 2.05 3.26 25.13
C ALA A 732 1.51 4.36 26.07
N GLU A 733 2.36 5.30 26.51
CA GLU A 733 1.96 6.46 27.31
C GLU A 733 0.92 7.33 26.60
N ARG A 734 1.13 7.59 25.30
CA ARG A 734 0.19 8.37 24.47
C ARG A 734 -1.16 7.69 24.33
N LEU A 735 -1.17 6.37 24.08
CA LEU A 735 -2.41 5.58 24.04
C LEU A 735 -3.12 5.57 25.41
N HIS A 736 -2.35 5.46 26.50
CA HIS A 736 -2.89 5.49 27.86
C HIS A 736 -3.52 6.85 28.20
N ALA A 737 -2.92 7.94 27.74
CA ALA A 737 -3.47 9.29 27.80
C ALA A 737 -4.71 9.51 26.91
N GLY A 738 -5.21 8.46 26.23
CA GLY A 738 -6.46 8.51 25.48
C GLY A 738 -6.31 8.91 24.01
N GLN A 739 -5.07 9.06 23.51
CA GLN A 739 -4.85 9.37 22.10
C GLN A 739 -5.20 8.19 21.19
N ILE A 740 -5.69 8.51 20.00
CA ILE A 740 -6.10 7.58 18.95
C ILE A 740 -5.04 7.60 17.87
N ILE A 741 -4.34 6.48 17.70
CA ILE A 741 -3.17 6.39 16.84
C ILE A 741 -3.46 5.50 15.64
N GLY A 742 -3.22 6.02 14.44
CA GLY A 742 -3.11 5.18 13.25
C GLY A 742 -1.77 4.44 13.28
N TYR A 743 -1.78 3.12 13.32
CA TYR A 743 -0.59 2.28 13.37
C TYR A 743 -0.35 1.63 11.99
N TYR A 744 0.80 1.96 11.40
CA TYR A 744 1.25 1.44 10.11
C TYR A 744 2.58 0.70 10.31
N SER A 745 2.53 -0.63 10.33
CA SER A 745 3.76 -1.44 10.47
C SER A 745 4.65 -1.29 9.23
N CYS A 746 5.95 -1.08 9.48
CA CYS A 746 6.99 -0.97 8.47
C CYS A 746 7.85 -2.24 8.35
N THR A 747 7.59 -3.24 9.19
CA THR A 747 8.26 -4.56 9.18
C THR A 747 7.35 -5.66 8.68
N LYS A 748 6.02 -5.46 8.73
CA LYS A 748 5.01 -6.39 8.25
C LYS A 748 4.18 -5.80 7.09
N GLY A 749 3.79 -6.68 6.19
CA GLY A 749 2.81 -6.38 5.14
C GLY A 749 1.43 -6.12 5.73
N SER A 750 0.52 -5.54 4.93
CA SER A 750 -0.88 -5.45 5.31
C SER A 750 -1.53 -6.83 5.45
N GLU A 751 -2.56 -6.89 6.29
CA GLU A 751 -3.35 -8.08 6.57
C GLU A 751 -4.20 -8.48 5.35
N PHE A 752 -4.14 -9.76 4.99
CA PHE A 752 -4.99 -10.36 3.98
C PHE A 752 -6.30 -10.82 4.60
N GLY A 753 -7.25 -9.90 4.65
CA GLY A 753 -8.63 -10.18 5.02
C GLY A 753 -9.41 -8.89 5.27
N PRO A 754 -10.63 -9.01 5.83
CA PRO A 754 -11.45 -7.85 6.16
C PRO A 754 -11.14 -7.26 7.55
N ARG A 755 -10.19 -7.83 8.31
CA ARG A 755 -9.81 -7.42 9.66
C ARG A 755 -8.43 -6.79 9.65
N ALA A 756 -8.25 -5.71 10.41
CA ALA A 756 -6.91 -5.26 10.77
C ALA A 756 -6.49 -5.99 12.04
N LEU A 757 -5.27 -6.50 12.02
CA LEU A 757 -4.69 -7.40 13.00
C LEU A 757 -3.31 -6.88 13.45
N GLY A 758 -3.13 -5.55 13.44
CA GLY A 758 -1.96 -4.88 14.00
C GLY A 758 -0.92 -4.39 12.98
N ALA A 759 -1.14 -4.55 11.67
CA ALA A 759 -0.28 -3.95 10.64
C ALA A 759 -0.87 -2.68 10.02
N ARG A 760 -2.20 -2.61 9.87
CA ARG A 760 -2.94 -1.43 9.39
C ARG A 760 -4.12 -1.15 10.32
N SER A 761 -3.82 -0.74 11.54
CA SER A 761 -4.78 -0.60 12.63
C SER A 761 -4.97 0.85 13.08
N ILE A 762 -6.12 1.17 13.64
CA ILE A 762 -6.29 2.30 14.57
C ILE A 762 -6.30 1.71 15.96
N LEU A 763 -5.38 2.16 16.80
CA LEU A 763 -5.17 1.72 18.17
C LEU A 763 -5.63 2.81 19.13
N ALA A 764 -6.27 2.39 20.22
CA ALA A 764 -6.68 3.28 21.31
C ALA A 764 -6.77 2.54 22.64
N SER A 765 -6.87 3.28 23.74
CA SER A 765 -7.17 2.71 25.06
C SER A 765 -8.57 2.07 25.07
N PRO A 766 -8.73 0.85 25.63
CA PRO A 766 -10.05 0.24 25.84
C PRO A 766 -10.72 0.72 27.13
N CYS A 767 -10.04 1.54 27.94
CA CYS A 767 -10.44 1.83 29.32
C CYS A 767 -11.52 2.92 29.45
N SER A 768 -11.97 3.51 28.33
CA SER A 768 -12.93 4.60 28.34
C SER A 768 -14.01 4.43 27.26
N MET A 769 -15.27 4.49 27.67
CA MET A 769 -16.41 4.54 26.75
C MET A 769 -16.44 5.82 25.93
N ASP A 770 -15.81 6.90 26.37
CA ASP A 770 -15.75 8.13 25.60
C ASP A 770 -14.80 7.99 24.41
N THR A 771 -13.72 7.22 24.54
CA THR A 771 -12.88 6.81 23.41
C THR A 771 -13.71 6.04 22.38
N TRP A 772 -14.54 5.09 22.82
CA TRP A 772 -15.43 4.35 21.91
C TRP A 772 -16.42 5.27 21.18
N LYS A 773 -17.08 6.19 21.91
CA LYS A 773 -18.03 7.16 21.32
C LYS A 773 -17.32 8.05 20.32
N PHE A 774 -16.13 8.51 20.67
CA PHE A 774 -15.33 9.41 19.85
C PHE A 774 -14.91 8.73 18.54
N ILE A 775 -14.35 7.52 18.61
CA ILE A 775 -13.91 6.79 17.41
C ILE A 775 -15.12 6.50 16.50
N ASN A 776 -16.23 5.98 17.05
CA ASN A 776 -17.40 5.68 16.21
C ASN A 776 -17.93 6.91 15.48
N ARG A 777 -18.00 8.04 16.18
CA ARG A 777 -18.62 9.26 15.65
C ARG A 777 -17.68 10.09 14.78
N TRP A 778 -16.47 10.35 15.25
CA TRP A 778 -15.55 11.34 14.66
C TRP A 778 -14.42 10.74 13.84
N VAL A 779 -14.12 9.45 14.01
CA VAL A 779 -13.09 8.77 13.20
C VAL A 779 -13.74 7.87 12.15
N LYS A 780 -14.76 7.11 12.56
CA LYS A 780 -15.40 6.09 11.70
C LYS A 780 -16.65 6.56 11.00
N PHE A 781 -17.29 7.63 11.49
CA PHE A 781 -18.55 8.14 10.96
C PHE A 781 -19.63 7.05 10.85
N ARG A 782 -19.77 6.24 11.92
CA ARG A 782 -20.66 5.07 11.96
C ARG A 782 -21.55 5.04 13.21
N GLU A 783 -22.49 4.10 13.21
CA GLU A 783 -23.57 3.94 14.18
C GLU A 783 -23.05 3.62 15.60
N ASP A 784 -23.78 4.09 16.61
CA ASP A 784 -23.49 4.02 18.05
C ASP A 784 -23.95 2.72 18.72
N PHE A 785 -23.86 1.60 18.00
CA PHE A 785 -24.11 0.28 18.56
C PHE A 785 -23.00 -0.74 18.27
N ARG A 786 -22.02 -0.37 17.45
CA ARG A 786 -20.96 -1.30 17.01
C ARG A 786 -19.76 -1.27 17.97
N PRO A 787 -19.43 -2.39 18.63
CA PRO A 787 -18.20 -2.45 19.43
C PRO A 787 -16.95 -2.43 18.54
N PHE A 788 -15.83 -2.15 19.18
CA PHE A 788 -14.51 -2.42 18.61
C PHE A 788 -13.98 -3.76 19.14
N ALA A 789 -12.88 -4.24 18.56
CA ALA A 789 -12.31 -5.52 18.93
C ALA A 789 -11.14 -5.33 19.90
N PRO A 790 -11.02 -6.15 20.95
CA PRO A 790 -9.82 -6.15 21.78
C PRO A 790 -8.69 -6.92 21.09
N MET A 791 -7.49 -6.42 21.28
CA MET A 791 -6.24 -7.12 21.05
C MET A 791 -5.58 -7.34 22.40
N VAL A 792 -5.20 -8.58 22.72
CA VAL A 792 -4.65 -8.98 24.02
C VAL A 792 -3.40 -9.82 23.83
N ALA A 793 -2.41 -9.64 24.70
CA ALA A 793 -1.25 -10.52 24.72
C ALA A 793 -1.70 -11.95 25.08
N THR A 794 -1.26 -12.96 24.31
CA THR A 794 -1.80 -14.34 24.39
C THR A 794 -1.77 -14.90 25.82
N GLU A 795 -0.69 -14.68 26.56
CA GLU A 795 -0.51 -15.13 27.94
C GLU A 795 -1.51 -14.52 28.95
N HIS A 796 -2.23 -13.48 28.55
CA HIS A 796 -3.21 -12.77 29.37
C HIS A 796 -4.66 -13.02 28.95
N LEU A 797 -4.92 -13.81 27.90
CA LEU A 797 -6.27 -14.07 27.40
C LEU A 797 -7.24 -14.54 28.49
N SER A 798 -6.91 -15.65 29.15
CA SER A 798 -7.80 -16.32 30.11
C SER A 798 -8.04 -15.50 31.38
N ARG A 799 -7.22 -14.47 31.63
CA ARG A 799 -7.42 -13.52 32.72
C ARG A 799 -8.59 -12.58 32.45
N TYR A 800 -8.83 -12.16 31.21
CA TYR A 800 -9.84 -11.14 30.88
C TYR A 800 -11.06 -11.70 30.13
N PHE A 801 -10.91 -12.85 29.47
CA PHE A 801 -11.95 -13.47 28.65
C PHE A 801 -12.19 -14.93 29.07
N GLU A 802 -13.41 -15.40 28.85
CA GLU A 802 -13.80 -16.81 29.03
C GLU A 802 -13.40 -17.62 27.79
N GLY A 803 -12.11 -18.00 27.72
CA GLY A 803 -11.58 -18.82 26.64
C GLY A 803 -10.11 -19.17 26.86
N GLU A 804 -9.64 -20.20 26.17
CA GLU A 804 -8.25 -20.68 26.18
C GLU A 804 -7.80 -20.94 24.74
N GLY A 805 -6.50 -20.75 24.47
CA GLY A 805 -5.90 -20.97 23.15
C GLY A 805 -5.69 -19.69 22.33
N ASP A 806 -5.54 -19.86 21.02
CA ASP A 806 -5.17 -18.79 20.08
C ASP A 806 -6.37 -18.32 19.25
N TYR A 807 -6.65 -17.02 19.30
CA TYR A 807 -7.72 -16.34 18.57
C TYR A 807 -7.13 -15.25 17.67
N LYS A 808 -6.32 -15.62 16.68
CA LYS A 808 -5.46 -14.69 15.94
C LYS A 808 -6.20 -13.72 15.01
N TYR A 809 -7.39 -14.08 14.55
CA TYR A 809 -8.00 -13.46 13.36
C TYR A 809 -9.29 -12.68 13.63
N MET A 810 -9.70 -12.49 14.90
CA MET A 810 -10.99 -11.89 15.25
C MET A 810 -12.18 -12.59 14.56
N LEU A 811 -12.16 -13.92 14.52
CA LEU A 811 -13.21 -14.74 13.91
C LEU A 811 -14.10 -15.45 14.93
N GLU A 812 -13.87 -15.22 16.23
CA GLU A 812 -14.69 -15.75 17.32
C GLU A 812 -14.97 -14.63 18.33
N VAL A 813 -16.12 -14.72 19.01
CA VAL A 813 -16.45 -13.83 20.14
C VAL A 813 -16.26 -14.60 21.45
N LEU A 814 -15.67 -13.96 22.46
CA LEU A 814 -15.51 -14.53 23.78
C LEU A 814 -16.23 -13.64 24.81
N PRO A 815 -16.88 -14.21 25.83
CA PRO A 815 -17.38 -13.43 26.95
C PRO A 815 -16.22 -12.71 27.67
N VAL A 816 -16.38 -11.42 27.92
CA VAL A 816 -15.51 -10.69 28.86
C VAL A 816 -15.91 -11.12 30.26
N ARG A 817 -14.91 -11.47 31.09
CA ARG A 817 -15.16 -11.89 32.47
C ARG A 817 -15.87 -10.78 33.26
N PRO A 818 -16.88 -11.10 34.08
CA PRO A 818 -17.75 -10.11 34.73
C PRO A 818 -17.01 -8.96 35.43
N GLU A 819 -15.92 -9.26 36.13
CA GLU A 819 -15.12 -8.31 36.92
C GLU A 819 -14.34 -7.27 36.10
N TYR A 820 -14.24 -7.45 34.77
CA TYR A 820 -13.55 -6.52 33.86
C TYR A 820 -14.50 -5.82 32.87
N ARG A 821 -15.81 -6.12 32.89
CA ARG A 821 -16.75 -5.61 31.89
C ARG A 821 -16.89 -4.09 31.91
N GLU A 822 -16.79 -3.48 33.09
CA GLU A 822 -16.88 -2.03 33.24
C GLU A 822 -15.61 -1.34 32.70
N GLN A 823 -14.44 -1.84 33.11
CA GLN A 823 -13.13 -1.29 32.73
C GLN A 823 -12.81 -1.52 31.25
N LEU A 824 -13.35 -2.57 30.62
CA LEU A 824 -13.14 -2.90 29.21
C LEU A 824 -14.40 -2.71 28.36
N ALA A 825 -15.34 -1.87 28.81
CA ALA A 825 -16.62 -1.68 28.12
C ALA A 825 -16.48 -1.23 26.65
N ALA A 826 -15.41 -0.50 26.31
CA ALA A 826 -15.17 0.02 24.95
C ALA A 826 -14.92 -1.08 23.89
N ILE A 827 -14.60 -2.30 24.33
CA ILE A 827 -14.31 -3.45 23.44
C ILE A 827 -15.35 -4.57 23.55
N ALA A 828 -16.33 -4.42 24.44
CA ALA A 828 -17.40 -5.38 24.66
C ALA A 828 -18.69 -4.94 23.95
N HIS A 829 -19.48 -5.92 23.56
CA HIS A 829 -20.86 -5.74 23.11
C HIS A 829 -21.79 -5.63 24.33
N VAL A 830 -23.04 -5.21 24.11
CA VAL A 830 -24.04 -5.08 25.18
C VAL A 830 -24.36 -6.39 25.93
N ASP A 831 -24.07 -7.55 25.33
CA ASP A 831 -24.20 -8.86 25.98
C ASP A 831 -22.93 -9.29 26.75
N GLY A 832 -21.91 -8.43 26.81
CA GLY A 832 -20.64 -8.69 27.46
C GLY A 832 -19.66 -9.52 26.62
N SER A 833 -19.97 -9.85 25.37
CA SER A 833 -19.04 -10.56 24.47
C SER A 833 -18.11 -9.60 23.72
N ALA A 834 -16.91 -10.04 23.37
CA ALA A 834 -15.94 -9.28 22.61
C ALA A 834 -15.28 -10.13 21.53
N ARG A 835 -14.96 -9.54 20.38
CA ARG A 835 -14.35 -10.26 19.26
C ARG A 835 -12.82 -10.21 19.34
N VAL A 836 -12.24 -11.18 20.03
CA VAL A 836 -10.85 -11.13 20.49
C VAL A 836 -9.82 -11.39 19.39
N GLN A 837 -8.72 -10.64 19.45
CA GLN A 837 -7.45 -10.98 18.82
C GLN A 837 -6.40 -11.29 19.90
N THR A 838 -5.86 -12.51 19.91
CA THR A 838 -4.64 -12.81 20.67
C THR A 838 -3.41 -12.46 19.84
N VAL A 839 -2.39 -11.90 20.48
CA VAL A 839 -1.10 -11.61 19.85
C VAL A 839 0.01 -12.21 20.70
N SER A 840 0.83 -13.07 20.10
CA SER A 840 2.07 -13.55 20.69
C SER A 840 3.28 -12.85 20.07
N VAL A 841 4.45 -12.99 20.71
CA VAL A 841 5.74 -12.51 20.18
C VAL A 841 6.01 -13.07 18.77
N ASN A 842 5.68 -14.35 18.54
CA ASN A 842 5.87 -15.01 17.25
C ASN A 842 4.93 -14.48 16.16
N ASP A 843 3.73 -14.02 16.54
CA ASP A 843 2.77 -13.46 15.59
C ASP A 843 3.16 -12.03 15.21
N ASN A 844 3.37 -11.18 16.22
CA ASN A 844 3.72 -9.77 16.04
C ASN A 844 4.43 -9.19 17.27
N GLU A 845 5.76 -9.23 17.24
CA GLU A 845 6.64 -8.73 18.32
C GLU A 845 6.41 -7.26 18.66
N GLU A 846 6.30 -6.37 17.66
CA GLU A 846 6.12 -4.92 17.88
C GLU A 846 4.83 -4.63 18.66
N ILE A 847 3.74 -5.30 18.26
CA ILE A 847 2.44 -5.15 18.90
C ILE A 847 2.41 -5.84 20.27
N HIS A 848 3.02 -7.01 20.42
CA HIS A 848 3.14 -7.69 21.72
C HIS A 848 3.91 -6.84 22.73
N ALA A 849 5.02 -6.23 22.30
CA ALA A 849 5.78 -5.29 23.11
C ALA A 849 4.94 -4.06 23.49
N LEU A 850 4.15 -3.52 22.55
CA LEU A 850 3.25 -2.39 22.82
C LEU A 850 2.14 -2.76 23.83
N LEU A 851 1.52 -3.93 23.70
CA LEU A 851 0.52 -4.43 24.66
C LEU A 851 1.12 -4.60 26.05
N SER A 852 2.34 -5.13 26.12
CA SER A 852 3.08 -5.30 27.38
C SER A 852 3.43 -3.95 28.03
N ALA A 853 3.91 -2.99 27.24
CA ALA A 853 4.21 -1.64 27.71
C ALA A 853 2.94 -0.91 28.19
N PHE A 854 1.86 -0.99 27.41
CA PHE A 854 0.56 -0.42 27.78
C PHE A 854 -0.01 -1.06 29.05
N GLY A 855 0.11 -2.39 29.19
CA GLY A 855 -0.35 -3.11 30.37
C GLY A 855 0.36 -2.71 31.67
N LYS A 856 1.64 -2.30 31.59
CA LYS A 856 2.37 -1.73 32.75
C LYS A 856 1.79 -0.40 33.22
N LEU A 857 1.20 0.38 32.30
CA LEU A 857 0.62 1.69 32.59
C LEU A 857 -0.85 1.58 33.01
N SER A 858 -1.64 0.82 32.26
CA SER A 858 -3.10 0.73 32.43
C SER A 858 -3.54 -0.37 33.40
N GLY A 859 -2.69 -1.36 33.68
CA GLY A 859 -3.07 -2.61 34.33
C GLY A 859 -3.76 -3.62 33.41
N PHE A 860 -3.97 -3.26 32.14
CA PHE A 860 -4.63 -4.07 31.12
C PHE A 860 -3.74 -4.19 29.88
N PRO A 861 -3.09 -5.34 29.63
CA PRO A 861 -2.35 -5.62 28.40
C PRO A 861 -3.33 -5.91 27.23
N VAL A 862 -4.29 -5.01 27.06
CA VAL A 862 -5.39 -5.04 26.10
C VAL A 862 -5.44 -3.68 25.42
N LEU A 863 -5.50 -3.65 24.10
CA LEU A 863 -5.74 -2.46 23.31
C LEU A 863 -7.03 -2.59 22.49
N LEU A 864 -7.71 -1.47 22.27
CA LEU A 864 -8.77 -1.40 21.29
C LEU A 864 -8.11 -1.39 19.90
N ASN A 865 -8.52 -2.33 19.04
CA ASN A 865 -8.09 -2.41 17.65
C ASN A 865 -9.30 -2.28 16.71
N THR A 866 -9.16 -1.42 15.70
CA THR A 866 -10.08 -1.36 14.56
C THR A 866 -9.33 -1.14 13.26
N SER A 867 -9.95 -1.51 12.13
CA SER A 867 -9.41 -1.29 10.77
C SER A 867 -8.91 0.13 10.55
N PHE A 868 -7.78 0.35 9.88
CA PHE A 868 -7.32 1.71 9.57
C PHE A 868 -8.00 2.24 8.29
N ASN A 869 -9.20 2.80 8.45
CA ASN A 869 -10.05 3.35 7.38
C ASN A 869 -11.20 4.22 7.92
N VAL A 870 -11.97 4.83 7.03
CA VAL A 870 -13.29 5.43 7.32
C VAL A 870 -14.44 4.57 6.76
N ARG A 871 -15.69 4.88 7.13
CA ARG A 871 -16.88 4.23 6.57
C ARG A 871 -16.88 4.29 5.03
N GLY A 872 -17.14 3.15 4.40
CA GLY A 872 -17.24 3.03 2.95
C GLY A 872 -15.89 2.91 2.24
N LYS A 873 -14.75 3.00 2.96
CA LYS A 873 -13.42 2.85 2.38
C LYS A 873 -12.72 1.55 2.82
N PRO A 874 -11.90 0.95 1.95
CA PRO A 874 -11.02 -0.17 2.29
C PRO A 874 -9.96 0.22 3.34
N ILE A 875 -9.37 -0.77 4.02
CA ILE A 875 -8.18 -0.57 4.89
C ILE A 875 -7.07 0.09 4.06
N VAL A 876 -6.36 1.06 4.64
CA VAL A 876 -5.23 1.73 3.96
C VAL A 876 -4.13 0.73 3.61
N GLU A 877 -3.57 0.90 2.42
CA GLU A 877 -2.48 0.07 1.90
C GLU A 877 -1.19 0.86 1.82
N ARG A 878 -1.21 1.99 1.09
CA ARG A 878 -0.04 2.84 0.87
C ARG A 878 0.11 3.89 1.99
N ALA A 879 1.33 4.37 2.23
CA ALA A 879 1.61 5.33 3.30
C ALA A 879 0.87 6.67 3.10
N GLU A 880 0.70 7.10 1.86
CA GLU A 880 -0.06 8.32 1.50
C GLU A 880 -1.49 8.25 2.04
N GLN A 881 -2.13 7.09 1.93
CA GLN A 881 -3.50 6.88 2.39
C GLN A 881 -3.60 6.94 3.92
N ALA A 882 -2.56 6.53 4.64
CA ALA A 882 -2.51 6.66 6.10
C ALA A 882 -2.32 8.12 6.53
N ILE A 883 -1.53 8.91 5.80
CA ILE A 883 -1.40 10.35 6.03
C ILE A 883 -2.69 11.10 5.65
N GLU A 884 -3.36 10.71 4.56
CA GLU A 884 -4.69 11.23 4.23
C GLU A 884 -5.72 10.93 5.34
N MET A 885 -5.65 9.75 5.96
CA MET A 885 -6.46 9.44 7.14
C MET A 885 -6.11 10.36 8.31
N LEU A 886 -4.82 10.64 8.54
CA LEU A 886 -4.40 11.64 9.53
C LEU A 886 -5.04 12.96 9.20
N LEU A 887 -4.95 13.46 7.97
CA LEU A 887 -5.43 14.78 7.55
C LEU A 887 -6.96 14.91 7.61
N SER A 888 -7.70 13.86 7.22
CA SER A 888 -9.15 13.90 7.02
C SER A 888 -9.99 13.45 8.21
N THR A 889 -9.38 12.95 9.29
CA THR A 889 -10.09 12.43 10.46
C THR A 889 -9.56 13.01 11.78
N HIS A 890 -10.19 12.62 12.90
CA HIS A 890 -9.79 13.04 14.24
C HIS A 890 -8.78 12.12 14.94
N ILE A 891 -8.06 11.26 14.19
CA ILE A 891 -6.91 10.56 14.80
C ILE A 891 -5.83 11.58 15.20
N ASP A 892 -5.11 11.27 16.26
CA ASP A 892 -4.14 12.18 16.86
C ASP A 892 -2.81 12.19 16.10
N ALA A 893 -2.37 11.02 15.65
CA ALA A 893 -1.13 10.82 14.93
C ALA A 893 -1.15 9.51 14.14
N VAL A 894 -0.14 9.35 13.28
CA VAL A 894 0.14 8.08 12.58
C VAL A 894 1.56 7.64 12.88
N VAL A 895 1.74 6.39 13.26
CA VAL A 895 3.05 5.77 13.50
C VAL A 895 3.48 4.99 12.27
N PHE A 896 4.71 5.25 11.83
CA PHE A 896 5.44 4.53 10.80
C PHE A 896 6.76 4.02 11.39
N GLY A 897 6.77 2.80 11.92
CA GLY A 897 7.96 2.25 12.60
C GLY A 897 8.37 3.14 13.78
N ASP A 898 9.60 3.65 13.74
CA ASP A 898 10.19 4.47 14.81
C ASP A 898 9.81 5.96 14.73
N TYR A 899 8.82 6.30 13.91
CA TYR A 899 8.41 7.69 13.69
C TYR A 899 6.92 7.88 13.92
N ILE A 900 6.57 9.01 14.54
CA ILE A 900 5.21 9.49 14.68
C ILE A 900 5.01 10.76 13.85
N VAL A 901 3.90 10.78 13.12
CA VAL A 901 3.49 11.83 12.21
C VAL A 901 2.26 12.50 12.80
N GLU A 902 2.37 13.80 13.02
CA GLU A 902 1.34 14.63 13.61
C GLU A 902 1.00 15.76 12.64
N LEU A 903 -0.12 16.45 12.86
CA LEU A 903 -0.36 17.67 12.12
C LEU A 903 0.66 18.75 12.49
N PHE A 904 1.05 19.54 11.50
CA PHE A 904 1.74 20.79 11.74
C PHE A 904 0.80 21.76 12.45
N ALA A 905 1.18 22.17 13.67
CA ALA A 905 0.55 23.25 14.39
C ALA A 905 1.49 24.47 14.30
N PRO A 906 1.20 25.49 13.48
CA PRO A 906 2.02 26.69 13.46
C PRO A 906 2.04 27.33 14.86
N SER A 907 3.18 27.89 15.25
CA SER A 907 3.25 28.82 16.37
C SER A 907 2.34 30.02 16.08
N PHE A 908 1.21 30.10 16.77
CA PHE A 908 0.19 31.12 16.53
C PHE A 908 0.73 32.50 16.89
N THR A 909 0.72 33.42 15.93
CA THR A 909 0.76 34.88 16.20
C THR A 909 -0.64 35.45 15.95
N PRO A 910 -1.20 36.30 16.84
CA PRO A 910 -2.60 36.75 16.78
C PRO A 910 -3.02 37.47 15.49
N GLU A 911 -2.08 37.96 14.68
CA GLU A 911 -2.35 39.05 13.75
C GLU A 911 -2.58 38.63 12.29
N VAL A 912 -2.23 37.41 11.85
CA VAL A 912 -2.53 36.92 10.48
C VAL A 912 -2.63 35.39 10.44
N VAL A 913 -3.83 34.83 10.20
CA VAL A 913 -4.00 33.37 9.96
C VAL A 913 -4.91 33.11 8.75
N PRO A 914 -4.36 32.87 7.55
CA PRO A 914 -5.17 32.40 6.44
C PRO A 914 -5.73 30.99 6.74
N GLY A 915 -7.05 30.86 6.82
CA GLY A 915 -7.73 29.55 6.89
C GLY A 915 -7.60 28.84 8.23
N LEU A 916 -7.90 29.53 9.34
CA LEU A 916 -7.83 28.98 10.69
C LEU A 916 -8.73 27.74 10.88
N LEU A 917 -9.80 27.65 10.09
CA LEU A 917 -10.62 26.45 9.90
C LEU A 917 -10.66 26.07 8.42
N CYS A 918 -9.75 25.22 8.00
CA CYS A 918 -9.94 24.51 6.73
C CYS A 918 -11.03 23.44 6.93
N LEU A 919 -11.88 23.26 5.92
CA LEU A 919 -12.56 21.97 5.78
C LEU A 919 -11.49 20.88 5.81
N SER A 920 -11.82 19.70 6.35
CA SER A 920 -10.88 18.58 6.32
C SER A 920 -10.25 18.44 4.92
N PRO A 921 -8.92 18.35 4.78
CA PRO A 921 -8.26 18.34 3.48
C PRO A 921 -8.95 17.43 2.45
N GLY A 922 -9.18 17.98 1.25
CA GLY A 922 -9.97 17.34 0.20
C GLY A 922 -11.47 17.54 0.32
N CYS A 923 -11.98 18.25 1.33
CA CYS A 923 -13.39 18.61 1.40
C CYS A 923 -13.63 19.94 0.68
N SER A 924 -14.57 19.98 -0.26
CA SER A 924 -15.03 21.20 -0.91
C SER A 924 -16.54 21.36 -0.77
N LEU A 925 -16.99 22.60 -0.65
CA LEU A 925 -18.42 22.93 -0.60
C LEU A 925 -18.88 23.31 -2.01
N LYS A 926 -19.91 22.63 -2.50
CA LYS A 926 -20.53 22.87 -3.81
C LYS A 926 -22.02 23.06 -3.63
N SER A 927 -22.63 23.86 -4.49
CA SER A 927 -24.08 23.94 -4.60
C SER A 927 -24.47 23.64 -6.04
N SER A 928 -25.39 22.70 -6.25
CA SER A 928 -25.91 22.34 -7.57
C SER A 928 -27.42 22.48 -7.62
N LEU A 929 -27.94 22.83 -8.79
CA LEU A 929 -29.38 22.89 -9.04
C LEU A 929 -29.80 21.56 -9.67
N GLU A 930 -30.50 20.70 -8.92
CA GLU A 930 -31.03 19.44 -9.43
C GLU A 930 -32.56 19.45 -9.31
N LYS A 931 -33.28 19.21 -10.42
CA LYS A 931 -34.75 19.18 -10.47
C LYS A 931 -35.40 20.42 -9.82
N ASN A 932 -34.88 21.61 -10.11
CA ASN A 932 -35.34 22.90 -9.53
C ASN A 932 -35.23 23.03 -7.99
N GLN A 933 -34.45 22.19 -7.33
CA GLN A 933 -34.09 22.37 -5.92
C GLN A 933 -32.58 22.61 -5.78
N LEU A 934 -32.22 23.63 -5.00
CA LEU A 934 -30.83 23.93 -4.66
C LEU A 934 -30.34 22.87 -3.67
N ARG A 935 -29.35 22.07 -4.07
CA ARG A 935 -28.69 21.08 -3.21
C ARG A 935 -27.33 21.59 -2.82
N HIS A 936 -27.10 21.64 -1.51
CA HIS A 936 -25.79 21.93 -0.95
C HIS A 936 -25.06 20.61 -0.71
N ILE A 937 -23.84 20.53 -1.19
CA ILE A 937 -23.03 19.31 -1.22
C ILE A 937 -21.69 19.62 -0.57
N ILE A 938 -21.23 18.74 0.30
CA ILE A 938 -19.82 18.64 0.66
C ILE A 938 -19.21 17.47 -0.10
N SER A 939 -18.21 17.77 -0.93
CA SER A 939 -17.47 16.81 -1.74
C SER A 939 -16.19 16.43 -1.02
N HIS A 940 -15.91 15.15 -0.88
CA HIS A 940 -14.64 14.64 -0.35
C HIS A 940 -13.78 14.11 -1.51
N GLU A 941 -12.87 14.93 -2.03
CA GLU A 941 -11.96 14.66 -3.16
C GLU A 941 -11.25 13.31 -3.01
N TYR A 942 -10.65 13.03 -1.84
CA TYR A 942 -9.93 11.77 -1.61
C TYR A 942 -10.84 10.58 -1.27
N GLN A 943 -12.11 10.84 -0.93
CA GLN A 943 -13.05 9.78 -0.58
C GLN A 943 -14.08 9.49 -1.69
N GLY A 944 -14.11 10.26 -2.78
CA GLY A 944 -15.02 10.06 -3.91
C GLY A 944 -16.50 10.12 -3.54
N ASN A 945 -16.85 10.70 -2.39
CA ASN A 945 -18.21 10.77 -1.87
C ASN A 945 -18.68 12.23 -1.81
N ASN A 946 -19.90 12.46 -2.28
CA ASN A 946 -20.62 13.72 -2.15
C ASN A 946 -21.73 13.54 -1.12
N GLN A 947 -21.73 14.34 -0.05
CA GLN A 947 -22.80 14.32 0.94
C GLN A 947 -23.67 15.57 0.78
N ILE A 948 -24.98 15.37 0.65
CA ILE A 948 -25.94 16.47 0.69
C ILE A 948 -26.05 16.95 2.14
N ILE A 949 -25.88 18.25 2.34
CA ILE A 949 -25.98 18.92 3.63
C ILE A 949 -27.09 19.96 3.62
N THR A 950 -27.60 20.30 4.80
CA THR A 950 -28.60 21.36 4.96
C THR A 950 -28.01 22.72 4.59
N ALA A 951 -28.85 23.64 4.09
CA ALA A 951 -28.44 25.00 3.78
C ALA A 951 -27.83 25.74 4.98
N SER A 952 -28.38 25.54 6.18
CA SER A 952 -27.87 26.11 7.42
C SER A 952 -26.44 25.63 7.75
N LEU A 953 -26.19 24.32 7.64
CA LEU A 953 -24.85 23.75 7.80
C LEU A 953 -23.88 24.26 6.72
N TYR A 954 -24.32 24.30 5.46
CA TYR A 954 -23.49 24.82 4.36
C TYR A 954 -23.05 26.28 4.61
N GLN A 955 -23.98 27.13 5.07
CA GLN A 955 -23.67 28.51 5.43
C GLN A 955 -22.76 28.61 6.65
N ALA A 956 -23.02 27.83 7.70
CA ALA A 956 -22.16 27.79 8.88
C ALA A 956 -20.71 27.39 8.52
N LEU A 957 -20.54 26.37 7.68
CA LEU A 957 -19.22 25.95 7.20
C LEU A 957 -18.56 27.01 6.33
N LEU A 958 -19.29 27.63 5.40
CA LEU A 958 -18.77 28.75 4.59
C LEU A 958 -18.33 29.94 5.44
N LEU A 959 -19.08 30.28 6.48
CA LEU A 959 -18.78 31.40 7.37
C LEU A 959 -17.53 31.11 8.19
N LEU A 960 -17.43 29.91 8.77
CA LEU A 960 -16.29 29.50 9.59
C LEU A 960 -15.00 29.39 8.80
N VAL A 961 -15.05 28.83 7.58
CA VAL A 961 -13.85 28.61 6.73
C VAL A 961 -13.30 29.94 6.17
N LYS A 962 -14.10 31.00 6.14
CA LYS A 962 -13.69 32.33 5.67
C LYS A 962 -13.00 33.19 6.73
N GLN A 963 -13.04 32.80 8.00
CA GLN A 963 -12.47 33.60 9.07
C GLN A 963 -10.94 33.55 9.05
N MET A 964 -10.31 34.70 9.32
CA MET A 964 -8.85 34.84 9.30
C MET A 964 -8.24 35.05 10.70
N SER A 965 -9.08 35.07 11.74
CA SER A 965 -8.67 35.20 13.14
C SER A 965 -9.42 34.20 14.04
N LEU A 966 -8.79 33.84 15.16
CA LEU A 966 -9.32 32.90 16.14
C LEU A 966 -10.52 33.49 16.88
N ALA A 967 -10.45 34.77 17.23
CA ALA A 967 -11.50 35.48 17.96
C ALA A 967 -12.79 35.58 17.14
N ASP A 968 -12.69 35.93 15.85
CA ASP A 968 -13.86 36.01 14.97
C ASP A 968 -14.47 34.64 14.72
N THR A 969 -13.62 33.60 14.62
CA THR A 969 -14.07 32.22 14.49
C THR A 969 -14.83 31.76 15.73
N GLN A 970 -14.32 32.05 16.93
CA GLN A 970 -14.96 31.69 18.19
C GLN A 970 -16.31 32.40 18.32
N ALA A 971 -16.38 33.70 18.00
CA ALA A 971 -17.64 34.43 17.99
C ALA A 971 -18.67 33.82 17.02
N VAL A 972 -18.28 33.53 15.78
CA VAL A 972 -19.15 32.87 14.80
C VAL A 972 -19.59 31.49 15.27
N TYR A 973 -18.68 30.70 15.85
CA TYR A 973 -19.00 29.37 16.38
C TYR A 973 -19.96 29.45 17.57
N ASP A 974 -19.81 30.45 18.45
CA ASP A 974 -20.67 30.66 19.59
C ASP A 974 -22.06 31.19 19.22
N GLU A 975 -22.23 31.80 18.05
CA GLU A 975 -23.54 32.15 17.53
C GLU A 975 -24.30 30.96 16.92
N LEU A 976 -23.62 29.85 16.61
CA LEU A 976 -24.27 28.67 16.06
C LEU A 976 -25.14 27.97 17.12
N SER A 977 -26.29 27.45 16.69
CA SER A 977 -27.13 26.59 17.54
C SER A 977 -26.36 25.34 17.98
N PRO A 978 -26.67 24.72 19.14
CA PRO A 978 -26.01 23.50 19.58
C PRO A 978 -25.99 22.38 18.52
N GLU A 979 -27.06 22.25 17.74
CA GLU A 979 -27.20 21.28 16.65
C GLU A 979 -26.26 21.61 15.48
N LEU A 980 -26.16 22.90 15.11
CA LEU A 980 -25.25 23.36 14.07
C LEU A 980 -23.79 23.28 14.51
N ARG A 981 -23.46 23.64 15.75
CA ARG A 981 -22.13 23.44 16.32
C ARG A 981 -21.72 21.98 16.20
N LYS A 982 -22.59 21.07 16.65
CA LYS A 982 -22.43 19.61 16.57
C LYS A 982 -22.26 19.10 15.14
N ALA A 983 -22.97 19.69 14.18
CA ALA A 983 -22.88 19.34 12.77
C ALA A 983 -21.59 19.89 12.13
N VAL A 984 -21.19 21.12 12.43
CA VAL A 984 -19.94 21.74 11.98
C VAL A 984 -18.73 20.94 12.46
N MET A 985 -18.74 20.43 13.70
CA MET A 985 -17.65 19.60 14.23
C MET A 985 -17.35 18.37 13.37
N HIS A 986 -18.31 17.88 12.57
CA HIS A 986 -18.11 16.70 11.73
C HIS A 986 -17.29 17.00 10.47
N TYR A 987 -17.24 18.25 10.04
CA TYR A 987 -16.70 18.65 8.73
C TYR A 987 -15.51 19.61 8.84
N VAL A 988 -15.38 20.26 10.00
CA VAL A 988 -14.25 21.09 10.35
C VAL A 988 -13.45 20.36 11.41
N ARG A 989 -12.16 20.21 11.19
CA ARG A 989 -11.27 19.61 12.19
C ARG A 989 -11.03 20.59 13.33
N LEU A 990 -11.97 20.64 14.27
CA LEU A 990 -11.99 21.59 15.39
C LEU A 990 -10.88 21.41 16.43
N LYS A 991 -9.88 20.54 16.18
CA LYS A 991 -8.77 20.34 17.13
C LYS A 991 -8.04 21.66 17.43
N PHE A 992 -7.99 22.59 16.47
CA PHE A 992 -7.47 23.94 16.66
C PHE A 992 -8.36 24.86 17.51
N LEU A 993 -9.68 24.68 17.48
CA LEU A 993 -10.60 25.38 18.39
C LEU A 993 -10.61 24.78 19.80
N ASN A 994 -10.34 23.48 19.95
CA ASN A 994 -10.15 22.88 21.26
C ASN A 994 -8.83 23.33 21.92
N ILE A 995 -7.74 23.46 21.16
CA ILE A 995 -6.51 24.08 21.66
C ILE A 995 -6.79 25.52 22.12
N ALA A 996 -7.65 26.26 21.43
CA ALA A 996 -8.05 27.61 21.84
C ALA A 996 -8.86 27.67 23.15
N ARG A 997 -9.66 26.64 23.48
CA ARG A 997 -10.33 26.54 24.80
C ARG A 997 -9.35 26.34 25.94
N ASP A 998 -8.27 25.58 25.72
CA ASP A 998 -7.20 25.38 26.70
C ASP A 998 -6.34 26.65 26.94
N PHE A 999 -6.57 27.75 26.20
CA PHE A 999 -5.94 29.05 26.41
C PHE A 999 -6.87 30.10 27.05
N THR A 1000 -8.07 29.71 27.50
CA THR A 1000 -9.01 30.61 28.20
C THR A 1000 -9.45 30.12 29.58
N GLU A 1001 -9.05 28.92 30.01
CA GLU A 1001 -9.17 28.51 31.40
C GLU A 1001 -7.81 28.76 32.06
N GLU A 1002 -7.64 29.96 32.61
CA GLU A 1002 -6.76 30.12 33.77
C GLU A 1002 -7.15 29.01 34.75
N PHE A 1003 -6.18 28.14 35.04
CA PHE A 1003 -6.18 27.41 36.30
C PHE A 1003 -6.30 28.46 37.42
N GLU A 1004 -7.53 28.74 37.87
CA GLU A 1004 -7.74 29.05 39.28
C GLU A 1004 -7.39 27.76 40.02
N CYS A 1005 -6.10 27.68 40.34
CA CYS A 1005 -5.56 26.78 41.34
C CYS A 1005 -6.15 27.20 42.68
N ASP A 1006 -7.25 26.59 43.08
CA ASP A 1006 -7.63 26.50 44.48
C ASP A 1006 -8.15 25.07 44.76
N ASP A 1007 -7.37 24.38 45.59
CA ASP A 1007 -7.65 23.11 46.27
C ASP A 1007 -7.82 21.82 45.43
N LEU A 1008 -6.74 21.03 45.39
CA LEU A 1008 -6.71 19.71 46.08
C LEU A 1008 -5.30 19.10 46.08
N HIS A 1009 -4.63 19.20 47.24
CA HIS A 1009 -3.61 18.26 47.67
C HIS A 1009 -4.21 16.85 47.81
N HIS A 1010 -3.79 15.89 46.96
CA HIS A 1010 -3.34 14.55 47.37
C HIS A 1010 -2.83 13.69 46.21
#